data_AF-A0A7S2Q615-F1
#
_entry.id   AF-A0A7S2Q615-F1
#
_cell.length_a   1.000
_cell.length_b   1.000
_cell.length_c   1.000
_cell.angle_alpha   90.00
_cell.angle_beta   90.00
_cell.angle_gamma   90.00
#
_symmetry.space_group_name_H-M   'P 1'
#
loop_
_entity.id
_entity.type
_entity.pdbx_description
1 polymer ?
#
loop_
_entity_poly.entity_id
_entity_poly.type
_entity_poly.pdbx_seq_one_letter_code
_entity_poly.pdbx_strand_id
1 'polypeptide(L)'
;TRDLLCSVWQYNYMTQCWHGVGRGCGEAEWQGSDLLATGAQRLQHGDVVVWRRFAGWQIWGLHDIGDTAYGTGNNTLGEQGCRAWCYSSVRCQYWQYAPGRCFVEDPGMMVRPVAYPLTIPAGATQATKLARTIIAGEFISHVCPAPPATAEAADYSISVEASASLELFLDAVVVLLLVLAFVRMWLRMRGYRRFLPGGDSPRTIGTPGSSSSPFIDGVTRKYQSTLIKTGDAAHTLLPAPIQALFLPTCVESLIYGHFASSAEQIAVRKVFPEAPLPFVNYLALRRTCTAALLLVGIVSYVMQLRVLYSTWRHRVYFQAMGHDPIMESYRTWVASNPANPSFLEYSRLKVLTLLAGVLGEVLGGAFLVDLLVCILELGPLVWLTLALLQWTTFSGSRGLVLRAWAAAFLSAFVVSLVPVRLMLSFAETERQADEYVHELAVAMNLDKAQKFILGSCEEISGNMHLHNQMELVGKTLGTTCRNLGRFPLHLVVPCIGGLDLCHVNLADALSGCREAVQQFEVGHVERALRILQRQCQRMREAFISPSTQPKRADQPGGRSQAFETLVNMMRMPLHAIVPSVELVSLTVSALHSMVMVLPQVLGIAPGFMAAGFTAKVLAPHEPLPGAVIIIVPIVIASVGWLAAAMIFQYISNPWVFLLTMVVVGYPLVYIWIGMQFRVTTPTDLETLRRGARTSTLTNAALALAVAFLLPLALKDLGAGPEHMSGIVQLMEWCHVTWARLGCACAARTLYSFTLTCFGAANWMISDIALQQRYWRFWSELGAFNSGFERKSKEGEESLQYPLIASRRWIASSPQATPSMAMDNSIPAEEYVEVGPAEHEAVDDDVADLLRHRVLCR
;
A
#
# COMPACT_ATOMS: atom_id res chain seq x y z
N THR A 1 3.44 41.47 -11.91
CA THR A 1 3.24 40.72 -13.17
C THR A 1 3.92 39.36 -13.06
N ARG A 2 3.39 38.30 -13.67
CA ARG A 2 4.04 36.98 -13.75
C ARG A 2 4.94 36.84 -15.00
N ASP A 3 4.86 37.81 -15.91
CA ASP A 3 5.71 37.88 -17.10
C ASP A 3 7.09 38.44 -16.72
N LEU A 4 8.11 37.59 -16.74
CA LEU A 4 9.51 37.91 -16.45
C LEU A 4 10.10 38.91 -17.47
N LEU A 5 9.48 39.08 -18.64
CA LEU A 5 9.92 40.00 -19.69
C LEU A 5 9.29 41.40 -19.56
N CYS A 6 8.36 41.58 -18.61
CA CYS A 6 7.71 42.86 -18.39
C CYS A 6 8.61 43.79 -17.56
N SER A 7 9.39 44.62 -18.25
CA SER A 7 10.33 45.59 -17.63
C SER A 7 9.66 46.89 -17.19
N VAL A 8 8.61 47.33 -17.88
CA VAL A 8 7.87 48.56 -17.55
C VAL A 8 6.39 48.31 -17.73
N TRP A 9 5.58 48.94 -16.87
CA TRP A 9 4.15 49.13 -17.14
C TRP A 9 3.77 50.60 -17.05
N GLN A 10 2.75 50.97 -17.80
CA GLN A 10 2.07 52.25 -17.70
C GLN A 10 0.56 52.01 -17.68
N TYR A 11 -0.16 52.90 -17.02
CA TYR A 11 -1.60 52.89 -16.91
C TYR A 11 -2.13 54.25 -17.30
N ASN A 12 -3.12 54.24 -18.18
CA ASN A 12 -3.93 55.40 -18.52
C ASN A 12 -5.39 54.98 -18.39
N TYR A 13 -6.20 55.79 -17.69
CA TYR A 13 -7.61 55.47 -17.45
C TYR A 13 -8.43 55.34 -18.76
N MET A 14 -7.97 55.96 -19.86
CA MET A 14 -8.60 55.88 -21.18
C MET A 14 -8.09 54.68 -22.01
N THR A 15 -6.79 54.39 -21.97
CA THR A 15 -6.17 53.38 -22.86
C THR A 15 -5.77 52.08 -22.16
N GLN A 16 -6.14 51.91 -20.89
CA GLN A 16 -5.84 50.74 -20.04
C GLN A 16 -4.35 50.58 -19.67
N CYS A 17 -3.96 49.39 -19.19
CA CYS A 17 -2.61 49.07 -18.75
C CYS A 17 -1.78 48.52 -19.91
N TRP A 18 -0.64 49.16 -20.18
CA TRP A 18 0.33 48.74 -21.18
C TRP A 18 1.59 48.25 -20.49
N HIS A 19 2.26 47.27 -21.10
CA HIS A 19 3.53 46.74 -20.64
C HIS A 19 4.50 46.62 -21.81
N GLY A 20 5.80 46.82 -21.58
CA GLY A 20 6.80 46.73 -22.64
C GLY A 20 8.12 47.42 -22.33
N VAL A 21 8.93 47.60 -23.37
CA VAL A 21 10.25 48.24 -23.33
C VAL A 21 10.13 49.62 -23.99
N GLY A 22 9.84 50.66 -23.21
CA GLY A 22 9.66 52.02 -23.74
C GLY A 22 10.92 52.58 -24.42
N ARG A 23 10.75 53.33 -25.51
CA ARG A 23 11.82 54.01 -26.27
C ARG A 23 11.42 55.43 -26.65
N GLY A 24 12.39 56.29 -26.96
CA GLY A 24 12.16 57.64 -27.46
C GLY A 24 11.41 58.56 -26.46
N CYS A 25 11.49 58.27 -25.16
CA CYS A 25 10.79 59.01 -24.11
C CYS A 25 11.42 60.42 -23.95
N GLY A 26 11.05 61.34 -24.84
CA GLY A 26 11.63 62.69 -24.93
C GLY A 26 11.75 63.23 -26.35
N GLU A 27 11.52 62.40 -27.38
CA GLU A 27 11.49 62.85 -28.76
C GLU A 27 10.24 63.71 -29.03
N ALA A 28 10.40 64.79 -29.80
CA ALA A 28 9.33 65.75 -30.09
C ALA A 28 8.09 65.12 -30.75
N GLU A 29 8.26 63.98 -31.43
CA GLU A 29 7.18 63.20 -32.05
C GLU A 29 6.19 62.65 -31.01
N TRP A 30 6.61 62.43 -29.77
CA TRP A 30 5.77 61.94 -28.67
C TRP A 30 5.27 63.05 -27.74
N GLN A 31 5.86 64.25 -27.80
CA GLN A 31 5.45 65.44 -27.01
C GLN A 31 4.07 65.99 -27.39
N GLY A 32 3.46 65.50 -28.49
CA GLY A 32 2.09 65.83 -28.91
C GLY A 32 1.09 64.69 -28.84
N SER A 33 1.47 63.51 -28.34
CA SER A 33 0.54 62.38 -28.18
C SER A 33 -0.24 62.51 -26.86
N ASP A 34 -1.55 62.31 -26.89
CA ASP A 34 -2.47 62.34 -25.72
C ASP A 34 -2.20 61.22 -24.68
N LEU A 35 -0.98 60.67 -24.66
CA LEU A 35 -0.58 59.57 -23.80
C LEU A 35 -0.28 60.06 -22.38
N LEU A 36 -1.32 60.50 -21.67
CA LEU A 36 -1.28 60.83 -20.24
C LEU A 36 -1.23 59.56 -19.41
N ALA A 37 -0.03 59.04 -19.15
CA ALA A 37 0.16 57.97 -18.17
C ALA A 37 -0.24 58.49 -16.78
N THR A 38 -1.34 57.96 -16.24
CA THR A 38 -1.83 58.25 -14.88
C THR A 38 -0.99 57.54 -13.82
N GLY A 39 -0.34 56.43 -14.20
CA GLY A 39 0.66 55.76 -13.40
C GLY A 39 1.64 55.00 -14.29
N ALA A 40 2.90 54.90 -13.88
CA ALA A 40 3.88 54.09 -14.57
C ALA A 40 4.96 53.64 -13.58
N GLN A 41 5.55 52.48 -13.84
CA GLN A 41 6.65 51.97 -13.02
C GLN A 41 7.56 51.06 -13.83
N ARG A 42 8.86 51.10 -13.53
CA ARG A 42 9.80 50.07 -13.95
C ARG A 42 9.77 48.92 -12.92
N LEU A 43 9.76 47.70 -13.40
CA LEU A 43 9.76 46.49 -12.58
C LEU A 43 11.13 45.82 -12.69
N GLN A 44 11.76 45.59 -11.56
CA GLN A 44 12.94 44.72 -11.47
C GLN A 44 12.49 43.32 -11.09
N HIS A 45 12.90 42.32 -11.86
CA HIS A 45 12.67 40.91 -11.55
C HIS A 45 13.94 40.30 -10.95
N GLY A 46 13.83 39.82 -9.71
CA GLY A 46 14.95 39.27 -8.94
C GLY A 46 15.94 40.33 -8.46
N ASP A 47 17.09 39.86 -8.00
CA ASP A 47 18.20 40.68 -7.54
C ASP A 47 19.24 40.85 -8.65
N VAL A 48 20.02 41.92 -8.57
CA VAL A 48 21.08 42.21 -9.54
C VAL A 48 22.44 42.10 -8.87
N VAL A 49 23.29 41.24 -9.41
CA VAL A 49 24.69 41.09 -8.99
C VAL A 49 25.58 41.80 -10.00
N VAL A 50 26.35 42.79 -9.54
CA VAL A 50 27.33 43.51 -10.36
C VAL A 50 28.66 42.76 -10.36
N TRP A 51 29.03 42.21 -11.51
CA TRP A 51 30.29 41.48 -11.68
C TRP A 51 31.48 42.41 -11.90
N ARG A 52 31.29 43.50 -12.65
CA ARG A 52 32.37 44.45 -12.97
C ARG A 52 31.85 45.82 -13.37
N ARG A 53 32.60 46.88 -13.06
CA ARG A 53 32.36 48.26 -13.53
C ARG A 53 33.22 48.60 -14.75
N PHE A 54 32.68 49.36 -15.70
CA PHE A 54 33.25 49.64 -17.03
C PHE A 54 33.43 51.14 -17.33
N ALA A 55 33.71 51.97 -16.32
CA ALA A 55 34.10 53.36 -16.57
C ALA A 55 35.40 53.43 -17.41
N GLY A 56 35.42 54.30 -18.42
CA GLY A 56 36.57 54.44 -19.33
C GLY A 56 36.70 53.35 -20.41
N TRP A 57 35.72 52.45 -20.54
CA TRP A 57 35.68 51.41 -21.57
C TRP A 57 34.48 51.64 -22.50
N GLN A 58 34.61 51.27 -23.77
CA GLN A 58 33.47 51.10 -24.68
C GLN A 58 33.25 49.60 -24.90
N ILE A 59 32.05 49.11 -24.59
CA ILE A 59 31.60 47.76 -24.94
C ILE A 59 30.94 47.84 -26.32
N TRP A 60 31.37 46.97 -27.24
CA TRP A 60 30.80 46.91 -28.58
C TRP A 60 29.45 46.20 -28.57
N GLY A 61 28.55 46.63 -29.46
CA GLY A 61 27.25 45.99 -29.64
C GLY A 61 26.14 46.54 -28.74
N LEU A 62 26.41 47.47 -27.82
CA LEU A 62 25.37 48.12 -27.01
C LEU A 62 24.44 49.01 -27.84
N HIS A 63 23.16 49.02 -27.48
CA HIS A 63 22.11 49.82 -28.12
C HIS A 63 22.00 51.16 -27.41
N ASP A 64 22.07 52.25 -28.17
CA ASP A 64 21.90 53.60 -27.64
C ASP A 64 20.41 53.94 -27.53
N ILE A 65 19.95 54.14 -26.29
CA ILE A 65 18.55 54.48 -25.99
C ILE A 65 18.33 55.98 -25.77
N GLY A 66 19.34 56.80 -26.06
CA GLY A 66 19.30 58.25 -25.94
C GLY A 66 19.55 58.75 -24.53
N ASP A 67 19.10 59.97 -24.24
CA ASP A 67 19.29 60.61 -22.94
C ASP A 67 18.24 60.12 -21.92
N THR A 68 18.68 59.27 -21.00
CA THR A 68 17.88 58.81 -19.86
C THR A 68 17.71 59.88 -18.76
N ALA A 69 18.40 61.02 -18.88
CA ALA A 69 18.23 62.17 -17.98
C ALA A 69 17.09 63.10 -18.42
N TYR A 70 16.28 62.73 -19.42
CA TYR A 70 15.16 63.53 -19.95
C TYR A 70 15.55 64.95 -20.36
N GLY A 71 16.76 65.15 -20.90
CA GLY A 71 17.25 66.45 -21.34
C GLY A 71 17.67 67.39 -20.21
N THR A 72 17.74 66.92 -18.95
CA THR A 72 18.15 67.74 -17.80
C THR A 72 19.64 68.09 -17.80
N GLY A 73 20.46 67.42 -18.62
CA GLY A 73 21.92 67.58 -18.64
C GLY A 73 22.63 67.10 -17.36
N ASN A 74 21.90 66.49 -16.41
CA ASN A 74 22.46 66.00 -15.16
C ASN A 74 22.98 64.56 -15.33
N ASN A 75 24.32 64.44 -15.35
CA ASN A 75 25.01 63.16 -15.52
C ASN A 75 24.60 62.10 -14.47
N THR A 76 24.32 62.50 -13.23
CA THR A 76 23.92 61.58 -12.16
C THR A 76 22.54 60.99 -12.40
N LEU A 77 21.59 61.80 -12.86
CA LEU A 77 20.25 61.32 -13.23
C LEU A 77 20.30 60.43 -14.46
N GLY A 78 21.12 60.79 -15.45
CA GLY A 78 21.32 59.96 -16.64
C GLY A 78 21.92 58.60 -16.30
N GLU A 79 22.95 58.55 -15.45
CA GLU A 79 23.54 57.30 -14.96
C GLU A 79 22.49 56.42 -14.26
N GLN A 80 21.74 56.99 -13.31
CA GLN A 80 20.70 56.25 -12.57
C GLN A 80 19.60 55.74 -13.51
N GLY A 81 19.17 56.56 -14.48
CA GLY A 81 18.18 56.15 -15.48
C GLY A 81 18.68 55.01 -16.36
N CYS A 82 19.96 55.06 -16.77
CA CYS A 82 20.59 54.03 -17.58
C CYS A 82 20.70 52.69 -16.84
N ARG A 83 21.13 52.75 -15.57
CA ARG A 83 21.17 51.60 -14.66
C ARG A 83 19.78 51.00 -14.44
N ALA A 84 18.80 51.83 -14.09
CA ALA A 84 17.44 51.39 -13.82
C ALA A 84 16.76 50.77 -15.05
N TRP A 85 17.09 51.26 -16.25
CA TRP A 85 16.62 50.64 -17.49
C TRP A 85 17.15 49.20 -17.61
N CYS A 86 18.48 49.02 -17.47
CA CYS A 86 19.08 47.70 -17.59
C CYS A 86 18.59 46.73 -16.50
N TYR A 87 18.47 47.19 -15.26
CA TYR A 87 18.01 46.37 -14.14
C TYR A 87 16.54 45.94 -14.28
N SER A 88 15.73 46.68 -15.05
CA SER A 88 14.34 46.29 -15.31
C SER A 88 14.20 45.17 -16.34
N SER A 89 15.22 44.91 -17.15
CA SER A 89 15.20 43.90 -18.21
C SER A 89 16.09 42.71 -17.83
N VAL A 90 15.49 41.55 -17.56
CA VAL A 90 16.22 40.31 -17.26
C VAL A 90 17.18 39.86 -18.37
N ARG A 91 17.09 40.47 -19.56
CA ARG A 91 17.94 40.21 -20.72
C ARG A 91 19.14 41.17 -20.84
N CYS A 92 19.21 42.21 -20.01
CA CYS A 92 20.30 43.18 -20.05
C CYS A 92 21.44 42.73 -19.11
N GLN A 93 22.61 42.41 -19.66
CA GLN A 93 23.80 42.07 -18.87
C GLN A 93 24.78 43.24 -18.83
N TYR A 94 24.74 44.16 -19.80
CA TYR A 94 25.68 45.28 -19.88
C TYR A 94 24.97 46.62 -20.05
N TRP A 95 25.45 47.65 -19.34
CA TRP A 95 25.07 49.04 -19.62
C TRP A 95 26.26 49.99 -19.46
N GLN A 96 26.24 51.11 -20.18
CA GLN A 96 27.24 52.17 -20.13
C GLN A 96 26.58 53.54 -20.28
N TYR A 97 27.06 54.53 -19.54
CA TYR A 97 26.60 55.91 -19.62
C TYR A 97 27.74 56.86 -19.97
N ALA A 98 27.52 57.66 -21.00
CA ALA A 98 28.29 58.86 -21.31
C ALA A 98 27.40 60.10 -21.09
N PRO A 99 27.96 61.30 -20.86
CA PRO A 99 27.17 62.52 -20.71
C PRO A 99 26.12 62.67 -21.82
N GLY A 100 24.84 62.60 -21.44
CA GLY A 100 23.68 62.71 -22.33
C GLY A 100 23.35 61.48 -23.19
N ARG A 101 24.03 60.33 -23.02
CA ARG A 101 23.75 59.11 -23.80
C ARG A 101 23.86 57.83 -22.96
N CYS A 102 22.85 56.97 -23.06
CA CYS A 102 22.80 55.68 -22.40
C CYS A 102 22.89 54.53 -23.41
N PHE A 103 23.81 53.61 -23.18
CA PHE A 103 24.03 52.42 -23.98
C PHE A 103 23.69 51.17 -23.15
N VAL A 104 22.79 50.32 -23.64
CA VAL A 104 22.27 49.15 -22.90
C VAL A 104 22.25 47.91 -23.78
N GLU A 105 22.25 46.74 -23.15
CA GLU A 105 22.00 45.49 -23.84
C GLU A 105 20.51 45.22 -24.04
N ASP A 106 20.09 45.06 -25.30
CA ASP A 106 18.73 44.71 -25.72
C ASP A 106 18.82 43.65 -26.84
N PRO A 107 18.87 42.36 -26.48
CA PRO A 107 19.00 41.28 -27.47
C PRO A 107 17.87 41.24 -28.50
N GLY A 108 16.72 41.86 -28.20
CA GLY A 108 15.58 41.92 -29.12
C GLY A 108 15.75 42.90 -30.28
N MET A 109 16.72 43.83 -30.20
CA MET A 109 16.91 44.93 -31.16
C MET A 109 18.29 45.01 -31.78
N MET A 110 19.24 44.25 -31.26
CA MET A 110 20.62 44.37 -31.67
C MET A 110 20.86 43.73 -33.04
N VAL A 111 21.33 44.54 -33.99
CA VAL A 111 21.87 44.05 -35.27
C VAL A 111 23.20 43.30 -35.05
N ARG A 112 23.93 43.63 -33.97
CA ARG A 112 25.18 42.97 -33.56
C ARG A 112 25.18 42.77 -32.03
N PRO A 113 25.00 41.53 -31.53
CA PRO A 113 25.01 41.28 -30.09
C PRO A 113 26.39 41.57 -29.49
N VAL A 114 26.42 41.85 -28.19
CA VAL A 114 27.68 41.95 -27.42
C VAL A 114 28.43 40.63 -27.54
N ALA A 115 29.76 40.68 -27.71
CA ALA A 115 30.57 39.47 -27.84
C ALA A 115 30.50 38.63 -26.55
N TYR A 116 30.22 37.33 -26.69
CA TYR A 116 30.21 36.38 -25.58
C TYR A 116 31.21 35.24 -25.85
N PRO A 117 32.23 35.03 -24.98
CA PRO A 117 32.55 35.83 -23.80
C PRO A 117 33.07 37.24 -24.14
N LEU A 118 32.84 38.20 -23.25
CA LEU A 118 33.34 39.56 -23.42
C LEU A 118 34.88 39.56 -23.31
N THR A 119 35.56 39.73 -24.43
CA THR A 119 37.04 39.74 -24.53
C THR A 119 37.58 41.13 -24.86
N ILE A 120 38.82 41.42 -24.46
CA ILE A 120 39.52 42.66 -24.81
C ILE A 120 40.61 42.30 -25.84
N PRO A 121 40.70 42.98 -27.01
CA PRO A 121 39.95 44.17 -27.42
C PRO A 121 38.66 43.89 -28.21
N ALA A 122 38.32 42.62 -28.46
CA ALA A 122 37.29 42.25 -29.45
C ALA A 122 35.85 42.65 -29.05
N GLY A 123 35.51 42.55 -27.77
CA GLY A 123 34.20 42.92 -27.21
C GLY A 123 34.20 44.25 -26.44
N ALA A 124 35.34 44.69 -25.92
CA ALA A 124 35.48 45.98 -25.23
C ALA A 124 36.84 46.64 -25.48
N THR A 125 36.90 47.97 -25.52
CA THR A 125 38.14 48.74 -25.77
C THR A 125 38.19 50.04 -24.98
N GLN A 126 39.40 50.49 -24.61
CA GLN A 126 39.65 51.84 -24.05
C GLN A 126 40.16 52.83 -25.10
N ALA A 127 40.47 52.37 -26.31
CA ALA A 127 41.21 53.16 -27.30
C ALA A 127 40.34 54.23 -28.00
N THR A 128 39.01 54.09 -27.96
CA THR A 128 38.09 54.95 -28.71
C THR A 128 37.82 56.27 -28.00
N LYS A 129 37.39 57.28 -28.77
CA LYS A 129 36.95 58.57 -28.20
C LYS A 129 35.74 58.38 -27.28
N LEU A 130 34.81 57.50 -27.64
CA LEU A 130 33.63 57.21 -26.82
C LEU A 130 34.01 56.57 -25.48
N ALA A 131 34.96 55.62 -25.46
CA ALA A 131 35.42 54.98 -24.22
C ALA A 131 35.89 56.01 -23.18
N ARG A 132 36.57 57.08 -23.62
CA ARG A 132 37.03 58.17 -22.74
C ARG A 132 35.89 59.02 -22.16
N THR A 133 34.72 58.99 -22.79
CA THR A 133 33.53 59.72 -22.34
C THR A 133 32.58 58.86 -21.50
N ILE A 134 32.76 57.53 -21.45
CA ILE A 134 31.96 56.65 -20.59
C ILE A 134 32.36 56.87 -19.14
N ILE A 135 31.47 57.50 -18.37
CA ILE A 135 31.70 57.83 -16.94
C ILE A 135 31.23 56.71 -16.00
N ALA A 136 30.28 55.87 -16.45
CA ALA A 136 29.75 54.76 -15.68
C ALA A 136 29.35 53.59 -16.58
N GLY A 137 29.33 52.39 -16.03
CA GLY A 137 28.84 51.20 -16.71
C GLY A 137 29.07 49.94 -15.88
N GLU A 138 28.26 48.92 -16.08
CA GLU A 138 28.32 47.66 -15.31
C GLU A 138 28.10 46.45 -16.21
N PHE A 139 28.73 45.34 -15.83
CA PHE A 139 28.36 43.98 -16.21
C PHE A 139 27.62 43.35 -15.04
N ILE A 140 26.39 42.91 -15.28
CA ILE A 140 25.45 42.45 -14.27
C ILE A 140 24.90 41.07 -14.59
N SER A 141 24.36 40.40 -13.58
CA SER A 141 23.55 39.19 -13.71
C SER A 141 22.32 39.28 -12.82
N HIS A 142 21.18 38.86 -13.36
CA HIS A 142 19.95 38.71 -12.63
C HIS A 142 19.95 37.38 -11.88
N VAL A 143 19.71 37.42 -10.57
CA VAL A 143 19.63 36.25 -9.71
C VAL A 143 18.22 36.18 -9.14
N CYS A 144 17.58 35.02 -9.22
CA CYS A 144 16.36 34.76 -8.49
C CYS A 144 16.78 34.45 -7.03
N PRO A 145 16.48 35.31 -6.04
CA PRO A 145 16.75 34.94 -4.66
C PRO A 145 16.04 33.63 -4.35
N ALA A 146 16.71 32.73 -3.63
CA ALA A 146 16.04 31.54 -3.13
C ALA A 146 14.79 32.01 -2.38
N PRO A 147 13.61 31.36 -2.58
CA PRO A 147 12.45 31.67 -1.77
C PRO A 147 12.91 31.65 -0.31
N PRO A 148 12.54 32.66 0.51
CA PRO A 148 12.96 32.70 1.90
C PRO A 148 12.63 31.33 2.46
N ALA A 149 13.66 30.60 2.89
CA ALA A 149 13.50 29.23 3.31
C ALA A 149 12.44 29.27 4.41
N THR A 150 11.23 28.81 4.10
CA THR A 150 10.24 28.54 5.10
C THR A 150 10.90 27.49 5.96
N ALA A 151 11.36 27.91 7.14
CA ALA A 151 12.18 27.09 8.03
C ALA A 151 11.49 25.75 8.38
N GLU A 152 10.19 25.63 8.12
CA GLU A 152 9.39 24.42 8.32
C GLU A 152 9.50 23.37 7.21
N ALA A 153 9.82 23.73 5.96
CA ALA A 153 9.79 22.75 4.85
C ALA A 153 11.10 21.97 4.67
N ALA A 154 12.25 22.58 5.00
CA ALA A 154 13.56 21.95 4.83
C ALA A 154 13.93 20.97 5.96
N ASP A 155 13.37 21.16 7.16
CA ASP A 155 13.64 20.27 8.31
C ASP A 155 12.80 18.98 8.26
N TYR A 156 11.66 19.02 7.57
CA TYR A 156 10.76 17.86 7.47
C TYR A 156 11.20 16.83 6.41
N SER A 157 11.75 17.25 5.27
CA SER A 157 12.12 16.30 4.20
C SER A 157 13.39 15.51 4.51
N ILE A 158 14.39 16.11 5.16
CA ILE A 158 15.67 15.45 5.49
C ILE A 158 15.52 14.48 6.67
N SER A 159 14.62 14.76 7.62
CA SER A 159 14.40 13.87 8.79
C SER A 159 13.63 12.59 8.44
N VAL A 160 12.71 12.65 7.47
CA VAL A 160 11.87 11.49 7.11
C VAL A 160 12.69 10.39 6.41
N GLU A 161 13.53 10.73 5.44
CA GLU A 161 14.33 9.74 4.69
C GLU A 161 15.40 9.05 5.56
N ALA A 162 16.06 9.82 6.45
CA ALA A 162 17.03 9.29 7.40
C ALA A 162 16.35 8.37 8.44
N SER A 163 15.14 8.71 8.89
CA SER A 163 14.38 7.89 9.84
C SER A 163 13.95 6.56 9.22
N ALA A 164 13.52 6.54 7.96
CA ALA A 164 13.11 5.32 7.27
C ALA A 164 14.28 4.31 7.15
N SER A 165 15.47 4.80 6.81
CA SER A 165 16.67 3.98 6.67
C SER A 165 17.17 3.45 8.02
N LEU A 166 17.18 4.28 9.06
CA LEU A 166 17.58 3.88 10.41
C LEU A 166 16.61 2.85 11.00
N GLU A 167 15.31 3.04 10.79
CA GLU A 167 14.28 2.09 11.24
C GLU A 167 14.41 0.73 10.53
N LEU A 168 14.79 0.69 9.25
CA LEU A 168 15.04 -0.56 8.51
C LEU A 168 16.32 -1.27 9.01
N PHE A 169 17.35 -0.51 9.35
CA PHE A 169 18.56 -1.06 9.96
C PHE A 169 18.29 -1.65 11.35
N LEU A 170 17.51 -0.94 12.18
CA LEU A 170 17.07 -1.44 13.49
C LEU A 170 16.27 -2.73 13.37
N ASP A 171 15.45 -2.91 12.33
CA ASP A 171 14.77 -4.18 12.07
C ASP A 171 15.72 -5.32 11.78
N ALA A 172 16.66 -5.09 10.86
CA ALA A 172 17.66 -6.09 10.53
C ALA A 172 18.46 -6.50 11.78
N VAL A 173 18.78 -5.53 12.66
CA VAL A 173 19.45 -5.78 13.93
C VAL A 173 18.56 -6.55 14.91
N VAL A 174 17.29 -6.20 15.10
CA VAL A 174 16.38 -6.92 16.01
C VAL A 174 16.16 -8.35 15.53
N VAL A 175 15.93 -8.57 14.24
CA VAL A 175 15.82 -9.91 13.65
C VAL A 175 17.12 -10.68 13.85
N LEU A 176 18.27 -10.08 13.57
CA LEU A 176 19.57 -10.70 13.78
C LEU A 176 19.78 -11.08 15.25
N LEU A 177 19.42 -10.21 16.20
CA LEU A 177 19.53 -10.48 17.63
C LEU A 177 18.60 -11.61 18.08
N LEU A 178 17.37 -11.67 17.58
CA LEU A 178 16.44 -12.77 17.83
C LEU A 178 16.97 -14.09 17.27
N VAL A 179 17.53 -14.07 16.06
CA VAL A 179 18.18 -15.24 15.45
C VAL A 179 19.39 -15.67 16.27
N LEU A 180 20.26 -14.74 16.70
CA LEU A 180 21.43 -15.06 17.51
C LEU A 180 21.06 -15.59 18.90
N ALA A 181 20.04 -15.01 19.55
CA ALA A 181 19.51 -15.48 20.82
C ALA A 181 18.94 -16.88 20.69
N PHE A 182 18.22 -17.16 19.60
CA PHE A 182 17.73 -18.49 19.29
C PHE A 182 18.86 -19.49 19.03
N VAL A 183 19.83 -19.15 18.18
CA VAL A 183 21.00 -20.01 17.91
C VAL A 183 21.71 -20.33 19.23
N ARG A 184 21.88 -19.34 20.11
CA ARG A 184 22.47 -19.55 21.43
C ARG A 184 21.61 -20.43 22.34
N MET A 185 20.29 -20.23 22.37
CA MET A 185 19.34 -21.06 23.11
C MET A 185 19.36 -22.51 22.58
N TRP A 186 19.35 -22.69 21.26
CA TRP A 186 19.41 -23.97 20.58
C TRP A 186 20.71 -24.72 20.87
N LEU A 187 21.86 -24.04 20.79
CA LEU A 187 23.17 -24.60 21.17
C LEU A 187 23.21 -25.00 22.65
N ARG A 188 22.63 -24.20 23.54
CA ARG A 188 22.48 -24.55 24.96
C ARG A 188 21.59 -25.78 25.16
N MET A 189 20.46 -25.85 24.48
CA MET A 189 19.52 -26.97 24.58
C MET A 189 20.08 -28.29 24.05
N ARG A 190 20.97 -28.24 23.04
CA ARG A 190 21.68 -29.43 22.54
C ARG A 190 22.81 -29.92 23.45
N GLY A 191 23.06 -29.26 24.58
CA GLY A 191 24.10 -29.69 25.49
C GLY A 191 25.51 -29.54 24.91
N TYR A 192 25.71 -28.64 23.93
CA TYR A 192 27.06 -28.17 23.53
C TYR A 192 27.68 -27.33 24.65
N ARG A 193 27.82 -27.92 25.85
CA ARG A 193 28.84 -27.49 26.81
C ARG A 193 30.16 -27.85 26.13
N ARG A 194 30.84 -26.82 25.61
CA ARG A 194 32.20 -26.83 25.07
C ARG A 194 32.97 -28.10 25.48
N PHE A 195 32.98 -29.10 24.59
CA PHE A 195 34.13 -29.98 24.46
C PHE A 195 35.22 -29.10 23.84
N LEU A 196 35.87 -28.28 24.69
CA LEU A 196 37.16 -27.72 24.32
C LEU A 196 38.09 -28.94 24.22
N PRO A 197 38.78 -29.16 23.08
CA PRO A 197 39.72 -30.24 22.94
C PRO A 197 40.94 -29.91 23.81
N GLY A 198 40.90 -30.35 25.07
CA GLY A 198 41.97 -30.12 26.03
C GLY A 198 41.69 -30.90 27.30
N GLY A 199 42.35 -32.04 27.45
CA GLY A 199 42.39 -32.79 28.70
C GLY A 199 41.90 -34.23 28.56
N ASP A 200 42.86 -35.10 28.20
CA ASP A 200 42.96 -36.51 28.57
C ASP A 200 41.83 -37.46 28.20
N SER A 201 42.14 -38.25 27.16
CA SER A 201 41.50 -39.52 26.84
C SER A 201 41.39 -40.40 28.10
N PRO A 202 40.17 -40.77 28.56
CA PRO A 202 40.05 -41.81 29.56
C PRO A 202 40.55 -43.11 28.93
N ARG A 203 41.61 -43.68 29.52
CA ARG A 203 42.06 -45.05 29.25
C ARG A 203 40.85 -45.97 29.37
N THR A 204 40.46 -46.57 28.26
CA THR A 204 39.52 -47.69 28.19
C THR A 204 40.06 -48.83 29.06
N ILE A 205 39.44 -49.03 30.23
CA ILE A 205 39.60 -50.25 31.02
C ILE A 205 38.84 -51.35 30.28
N GLY A 206 39.57 -52.38 29.84
CA GLY A 206 39.01 -53.52 29.14
C GLY A 206 38.09 -54.34 30.05
N THR A 207 36.84 -54.47 29.65
CA THR A 207 35.95 -55.53 30.12
C THR A 207 36.03 -56.71 29.14
N PRO A 208 36.42 -57.92 29.57
CA PRO A 208 36.40 -59.09 28.72
C PRO A 208 35.01 -59.75 28.71
N GLY A 209 34.54 -60.10 27.51
CA GLY A 209 33.59 -61.19 27.32
C GLY A 209 32.10 -60.84 27.30
N SER A 210 31.59 -60.36 26.16
CA SER A 210 30.24 -60.77 25.73
C SER A 210 30.24 -60.98 24.22
N SER A 211 29.90 -62.19 23.80
CA SER A 211 29.80 -62.59 22.39
C SER A 211 28.63 -61.87 21.71
N SER A 212 28.91 -60.77 21.02
CA SER A 212 27.96 -60.15 20.09
C SER A 212 28.20 -60.65 18.66
N SER A 213 27.10 -61.00 18.00
CA SER A 213 26.99 -61.50 16.63
C SER A 213 27.79 -60.67 15.60
N PRO A 214 28.62 -61.30 14.74
CA PRO A 214 29.47 -60.60 13.76
C PRO A 214 28.73 -60.05 12.53
N PHE A 215 27.41 -60.18 12.42
CA PHE A 215 26.70 -59.86 11.17
C PHE A 215 26.29 -58.38 11.01
N ILE A 216 26.14 -57.62 12.11
CA ILE A 216 25.61 -56.24 12.04
C ILE A 216 26.72 -55.17 11.96
N ASP A 217 27.93 -55.46 12.45
CA ASP A 217 29.03 -54.47 12.49
C ASP A 217 29.75 -54.26 11.14
N GLY A 218 29.63 -55.20 10.20
CA GLY A 218 30.30 -55.12 8.89
C GLY A 218 29.61 -54.20 7.88
N VAL A 219 28.27 -54.12 7.92
CA VAL A 219 27.47 -53.37 6.92
C VAL A 219 27.40 -51.88 7.24
N THR A 220 27.34 -51.52 8.53
CA THR A 220 27.29 -50.13 9.00
C THR A 220 28.60 -49.38 8.76
N ARG A 221 29.75 -50.04 8.94
CA ARG A 221 31.07 -49.40 8.81
C ARG A 221 31.40 -48.96 7.36
N LYS A 222 30.90 -49.68 6.34
CA LYS A 222 31.13 -49.38 4.91
C LYS A 222 30.23 -48.26 4.37
N TYR A 223 29.04 -48.08 4.96
CA TYR A 223 28.14 -46.97 4.61
C TYR A 223 28.58 -45.63 5.24
N GLN A 224 29.12 -45.66 6.47
CA GLN A 224 29.60 -44.45 7.16
C GLN A 224 30.83 -43.80 6.50
N SER A 225 31.79 -44.57 5.99
CA SER A 225 33.01 -43.99 5.39
C SER A 225 32.76 -43.27 4.05
N THR A 226 31.67 -43.60 3.37
CA THR A 226 31.33 -43.04 2.05
C THR A 226 30.46 -41.79 2.15
N LEU A 227 29.66 -41.67 3.22
CA LEU A 227 28.76 -40.54 3.45
C LEU A 227 29.48 -39.27 3.96
N ILE A 228 30.66 -39.42 4.60
CA ILE A 228 31.42 -38.30 5.19
C ILE A 228 32.33 -37.61 4.16
N LYS A 229 32.65 -38.25 3.03
CA LYS A 229 33.61 -37.72 2.04
C LYS A 229 33.00 -36.88 0.90
N THR A 230 31.68 -36.77 0.78
CA THR A 230 31.02 -36.03 -0.32
C THR A 230 30.23 -34.80 0.15
N GLY A 231 30.30 -34.43 1.42
CA GLY A 231 29.67 -33.24 1.98
C GLY A 231 30.61 -32.02 2.00
N ASP A 232 31.03 -31.55 0.82
CA ASP A 232 31.85 -30.35 0.70
C ASP A 232 31.11 -29.10 1.22
N ALA A 233 31.90 -28.21 1.82
CA ALA A 233 31.57 -27.15 2.77
C ALA A 233 30.61 -26.01 2.32
N ALA A 234 29.93 -26.13 1.17
CA ALA A 234 29.14 -25.05 0.57
C ALA A 234 27.65 -25.01 0.96
N HIS A 235 27.14 -26.00 1.71
CA HIS A 235 25.67 -26.22 1.79
C HIS A 235 24.93 -25.79 3.07
N THR A 236 25.50 -25.14 4.08
CA THR A 236 24.73 -24.92 5.34
C THR A 236 24.71 -23.49 5.85
N LEU A 237 24.09 -22.58 5.08
CA LEU A 237 23.54 -21.33 5.63
C LEU A 237 22.32 -21.58 6.53
N LEU A 238 21.63 -22.72 6.36
CA LEU A 238 20.45 -23.09 7.15
C LEU A 238 20.75 -24.30 8.05
N PRO A 239 20.31 -24.29 9.32
CA PRO A 239 20.37 -25.45 10.19
C PRO A 239 19.74 -26.69 9.53
N ALA A 240 20.39 -27.86 9.66
CA ALA A 240 19.90 -29.14 9.12
C ALA A 240 18.39 -29.44 9.39
N PRO A 241 17.80 -29.08 10.54
CA PRO A 241 16.36 -29.28 10.77
C PRO A 241 15.48 -28.43 9.85
N ILE A 242 15.90 -27.20 9.55
CA ILE A 242 15.19 -26.32 8.62
C ILE A 242 15.31 -26.90 7.22
N GLN A 243 16.51 -27.36 6.83
CA GLN A 243 16.69 -28.07 5.56
C GLN A 243 15.78 -29.30 5.45
N ALA A 244 15.59 -30.07 6.53
CA ALA A 244 14.70 -31.23 6.54
C ALA A 244 13.22 -30.88 6.30
N LEU A 245 12.78 -29.66 6.67
CA LEU A 245 11.44 -29.17 6.36
C LEU A 245 11.28 -28.83 4.86
N PHE A 246 12.35 -28.38 4.20
CA PHE A 246 12.32 -27.99 2.79
C PHE A 246 12.78 -29.09 1.81
N LEU A 247 13.53 -30.08 2.30
CA LEU A 247 14.14 -31.16 1.52
C LEU A 247 13.69 -32.50 2.09
N PRO A 248 12.58 -33.07 1.56
CA PRO A 248 12.05 -34.36 2.01
C PRO A 248 13.08 -35.49 2.01
N THR A 249 14.10 -35.39 1.15
CA THR A 249 15.19 -36.36 1.01
C THR A 249 16.12 -36.42 2.22
N CYS A 250 16.21 -35.36 3.03
CA CYS A 250 17.05 -35.31 4.22
C CYS A 250 16.39 -35.98 5.44
N VAL A 251 15.05 -36.08 5.46
CA VAL A 251 14.31 -36.62 6.61
C VAL A 251 14.71 -38.08 6.88
N GLU A 252 14.92 -38.86 5.83
CA GLU A 252 15.29 -40.26 5.94
C GLU A 252 16.68 -40.44 6.57
N SER A 253 17.68 -39.69 6.11
CA SER A 253 19.04 -39.79 6.67
C SER A 253 19.10 -39.32 8.13
N LEU A 254 18.24 -38.37 8.50
CA LEU A 254 18.15 -37.87 9.87
C LEU A 254 17.45 -38.86 10.82
N ILE A 255 16.39 -39.54 10.38
CA ILE A 255 15.66 -40.51 11.20
C ILE A 255 16.51 -41.77 11.46
N TYR A 256 17.20 -42.28 10.44
CA TYR A 256 18.01 -43.51 10.58
C TYR A 256 19.47 -43.25 10.98
N GLY A 257 19.93 -42.01 10.98
CA GLY A 257 21.27 -41.62 11.44
C GLY A 257 21.37 -41.46 12.96
N HIS A 258 22.48 -40.92 13.46
CA HIS A 258 22.61 -40.53 14.88
C HIS A 258 22.27 -39.04 15.03
N PHE A 259 20.97 -38.69 15.07
CA PHE A 259 20.53 -37.30 15.18
C PHE A 259 20.28 -36.87 16.63
N ALA A 260 19.65 -37.72 17.44
CA ALA A 260 19.33 -37.41 18.83
C ALA A 260 20.60 -37.38 19.70
N SER A 261 20.77 -36.31 20.47
CA SER A 261 21.83 -36.21 21.47
C SER A 261 21.63 -37.24 22.59
N SER A 262 22.70 -37.62 23.31
CA SER A 262 22.60 -38.58 24.42
C SER A 262 21.60 -38.14 25.50
N ALA A 263 21.51 -36.83 25.77
CA ALA A 263 20.54 -36.29 26.72
C ALA A 263 19.09 -36.46 26.23
N GLU A 264 18.85 -36.28 24.93
CA GLU A 264 17.53 -36.50 24.33
C GLU A 264 17.16 -37.98 24.32
N GLN A 265 18.12 -38.87 24.06
CA GLN A 265 17.92 -40.30 24.14
C GLN A 265 17.53 -40.74 25.55
N ILE A 266 18.21 -40.23 26.58
CA ILE A 266 17.88 -40.50 27.98
C ILE A 266 16.50 -39.95 28.33
N ALA A 267 16.16 -38.75 27.88
CA ALA A 267 14.86 -38.13 28.15
C ALA A 267 13.70 -38.92 27.55
N VAL A 268 13.81 -39.37 26.29
CA VAL A 268 12.79 -40.18 25.64
C VAL A 268 12.71 -41.57 26.26
N ARG A 269 13.86 -42.22 26.53
CA ARG A 269 13.89 -43.56 27.15
C ARG A 269 13.39 -43.58 28.59
N LYS A 270 13.40 -42.45 29.28
CA LYS A 270 12.78 -42.34 30.62
C LYS A 270 11.26 -42.49 30.55
N VAL A 271 10.64 -42.02 29.45
CA VAL A 271 9.19 -42.15 29.23
C VAL A 271 8.87 -43.47 28.53
N PHE A 272 9.69 -43.87 27.55
CA PHE A 272 9.52 -45.08 26.74
C PHE A 272 10.80 -45.93 26.80
N PRO A 273 10.96 -46.82 27.79
CA PRO A 273 12.19 -47.59 27.99
C PRO A 273 12.64 -48.39 26.76
N GLU A 274 11.69 -48.88 25.97
CA GLU A 274 11.91 -49.73 24.78
C GLU A 274 11.84 -48.97 23.44
N ALA A 275 11.88 -47.63 23.47
CA ALA A 275 11.80 -46.82 22.26
C ALA A 275 12.94 -47.14 21.28
N PRO A 276 12.63 -47.54 20.02
CA PRO A 276 13.66 -47.81 19.02
C PRO A 276 14.39 -46.52 18.63
N LEU A 277 15.69 -46.61 18.30
CA LEU A 277 16.52 -45.44 17.99
C LEU A 277 15.92 -44.51 16.92
N PRO A 278 15.30 -45.01 15.82
CA PRO A 278 14.63 -44.15 14.84
C PRO A 278 13.48 -43.33 15.42
N PHE A 279 12.71 -43.86 16.38
CA PHE A 279 11.65 -43.12 17.06
C PHE A 279 12.22 -41.99 17.92
N VAL A 280 13.30 -42.27 18.65
CA VAL A 280 14.03 -41.27 19.44
C VAL A 280 14.59 -40.15 18.55
N ASN A 281 15.19 -40.50 17.42
CA ASN A 281 15.68 -39.52 16.43
C ASN A 281 14.55 -38.70 15.83
N TYR A 282 13.42 -39.34 15.53
CA TYR A 282 12.24 -38.67 15.00
C TYR A 282 11.67 -37.66 16.01
N LEU A 283 11.56 -38.01 17.30
CA LEU A 283 11.14 -37.08 18.35
C LEU A 283 12.11 -35.91 18.52
N ALA A 284 13.43 -36.17 18.48
CA ALA A 284 14.42 -35.11 18.54
C ALA A 284 14.34 -34.19 17.32
N LEU A 285 14.17 -34.73 16.11
CA LEU A 285 13.95 -33.94 14.88
C LEU A 285 12.71 -33.07 15.02
N ARG A 286 11.61 -33.67 15.47
CA ARG A 286 10.32 -32.99 15.69
C ARG A 286 10.43 -31.84 16.68
N ARG A 287 11.12 -32.04 17.81
CA ARG A 287 11.45 -30.97 18.77
C ARG A 287 12.21 -29.83 18.10
N THR A 288 13.26 -30.14 17.32
CA THR A 288 14.04 -29.11 16.63
C THR A 288 13.23 -28.34 15.60
N CYS A 289 12.35 -29.02 14.85
CA CYS A 289 11.42 -28.37 13.93
C CYS A 289 10.43 -27.47 14.66
N THR A 290 9.86 -27.92 15.78
CA THR A 290 8.92 -27.12 16.58
C THR A 290 9.60 -25.88 17.17
N ALA A 291 10.89 -25.99 17.54
CA ALA A 291 11.68 -24.87 18.01
C ALA A 291 11.93 -23.84 16.90
N ALA A 292 12.28 -24.33 15.70
CA ALA A 292 12.44 -23.47 14.53
C ALA A 292 11.12 -22.78 14.16
N LEU A 293 9.99 -23.49 14.23
CA LEU A 293 8.65 -22.93 13.99
C LEU A 293 8.31 -21.84 15.00
N LEU A 294 8.57 -22.07 16.28
CA LEU A 294 8.35 -21.05 17.31
C LEU A 294 9.19 -19.80 17.02
N LEU A 295 10.44 -19.95 16.59
CA LEU A 295 11.28 -18.81 16.23
C LEU A 295 10.72 -18.03 15.04
N VAL A 296 10.40 -18.73 13.95
CA VAL A 296 9.84 -18.10 12.74
C VAL A 296 8.52 -17.40 13.08
N GLY A 297 7.71 -18.01 13.94
CA GLY A 297 6.48 -17.41 14.47
C GLY A 297 6.73 -16.15 15.32
N ILE A 298 7.72 -16.16 16.22
CA ILE A 298 8.10 -14.98 17.00
C ILE A 298 8.57 -13.85 16.08
N VAL A 299 9.40 -14.15 15.07
CA VAL A 299 9.87 -13.16 14.10
C VAL A 299 8.70 -12.59 13.30
N SER A 300 7.80 -13.44 12.82
CA SER A 300 6.57 -13.02 12.14
C SER A 300 5.72 -12.11 13.03
N TYR A 301 5.54 -12.47 14.31
CA TYR A 301 4.76 -11.72 15.27
C TYR A 301 5.38 -10.34 15.59
N VAL A 302 6.70 -10.25 15.74
CA VAL A 302 7.39 -8.96 15.93
C VAL A 302 7.21 -8.06 14.70
N MET A 303 7.29 -8.61 13.49
CA MET A 303 7.04 -7.86 12.27
C MET A 303 5.59 -7.36 12.21
N GLN A 304 4.62 -8.18 12.64
CA GLN A 304 3.22 -7.77 12.70
C GLN A 304 2.97 -6.67 13.74
N LEU A 305 3.59 -6.76 14.93
CA LEU A 305 3.54 -5.68 15.94
C LEU A 305 4.11 -4.37 15.42
N ARG A 306 5.14 -4.43 14.56
CA ARG A 306 5.71 -3.25 13.92
C ARG A 306 4.74 -2.63 12.91
N VAL A 307 4.06 -3.46 12.10
CA VAL A 307 3.00 -2.98 11.21
C VAL A 307 1.91 -2.29 12.03
N LEU A 308 1.43 -2.91 13.11
CA LEU A 308 0.46 -2.33 14.04
C LEU A 308 0.91 -0.98 14.60
N TYR A 309 2.18 -0.88 15.05
CA TYR A 309 2.74 0.38 15.55
C TYR A 309 2.82 1.46 14.48
N SER A 310 3.18 1.10 13.25
CA SER A 310 3.20 2.03 12.12
C SER A 310 1.79 2.53 11.77
N THR A 311 0.81 1.63 11.72
CA THR A 311 -0.60 1.97 11.50
C THR A 311 -1.10 2.92 12.60
N TRP A 312 -0.75 2.65 13.86
CA TRP A 312 -1.07 3.53 14.99
C TRP A 312 -0.43 4.91 14.86
N ARG A 313 0.87 4.99 14.52
CA ARG A 313 1.56 6.27 14.34
C ARG A 313 0.94 7.11 13.22
N HIS A 314 0.63 6.49 12.08
CA HIS A 314 -0.05 7.18 10.98
C HIS A 314 -1.45 7.63 11.38
N ARG A 315 -2.21 6.79 12.10
CA ARG A 315 -3.51 7.18 12.64
C ARG A 315 -3.39 8.44 13.50
N VAL A 316 -2.47 8.46 14.47
CA VAL A 316 -2.27 9.62 15.36
C VAL A 316 -1.90 10.87 14.56
N TYR A 317 -1.02 10.72 13.56
CA TYR A 317 -0.63 11.82 12.68
C TYR A 317 -1.82 12.39 11.88
N PHE A 318 -2.60 11.54 11.22
CA PHE A 318 -3.77 11.97 10.45
C PHE A 318 -4.91 12.47 11.33
N GLN A 319 -5.09 11.92 12.54
CA GLN A 319 -6.03 12.46 13.51
C GLN A 319 -5.61 13.84 13.99
N ALA A 320 -4.33 14.06 14.30
CA ALA A 320 -3.81 15.37 14.67
C ALA A 320 -3.99 16.39 13.53
N MET A 321 -3.69 15.99 12.30
CA MET A 321 -3.90 16.82 11.11
C MET A 321 -5.39 17.12 10.89
N GLY A 322 -6.27 16.13 11.07
CA GLY A 322 -7.72 16.31 10.95
C GLY A 322 -8.34 17.17 12.07
N HIS A 323 -7.68 17.28 13.21
CA HIS A 323 -8.08 18.12 14.36
C HIS A 323 -7.34 19.46 14.41
N ASP A 324 -6.53 19.77 13.39
CA ASP A 324 -5.74 21.00 13.35
C ASP A 324 -6.68 22.23 13.45
N PRO A 325 -6.39 23.22 14.33
CA PRO A 325 -7.15 24.47 14.44
C PRO A 325 -7.26 25.26 13.12
N ILE A 326 -6.53 24.91 12.06
CA ILE A 326 -6.82 25.38 10.67
C ILE A 326 -8.27 25.04 10.25
N MET A 327 -8.96 24.17 10.98
CA MET A 327 -10.39 23.93 10.89
C MET A 327 -11.28 25.08 11.39
N GLU A 328 -10.73 26.17 11.93
CA GLU A 328 -11.49 27.37 12.24
C GLU A 328 -12.12 27.98 10.98
N SER A 329 -13.18 28.77 11.19
CA SER A 329 -13.93 29.36 10.09
C SER A 329 -13.04 30.14 9.13
N TYR A 330 -13.44 30.25 7.85
CA TYR A 330 -12.72 31.08 6.86
C TYR A 330 -12.36 32.47 7.40
N ARG A 331 -13.22 33.05 8.24
CA ARG A 331 -12.99 34.35 8.88
C ARG A 331 -11.78 34.34 9.81
N THR A 332 -11.63 33.30 10.61
CA THR A 332 -10.51 33.16 11.54
C THR A 332 -9.23 32.83 10.79
N TRP A 333 -9.31 31.98 9.75
CA TRP A 333 -8.18 31.72 8.85
C TRP A 333 -7.68 32.98 8.14
N VAL A 334 -8.58 33.84 7.64
CA VAL A 334 -8.18 35.14 7.06
C VAL A 334 -7.53 36.05 8.11
N ALA A 335 -7.97 35.99 9.37
CA ALA A 335 -7.38 36.77 10.45
C ALA A 335 -5.96 36.29 10.81
N SER A 336 -5.69 34.98 10.74
CA SER A 336 -4.36 34.41 10.96
C SER A 336 -3.43 34.54 9.74
N ASN A 337 -3.98 34.64 8.52
CA ASN A 337 -3.21 34.69 7.27
C ASN A 337 -3.48 35.97 6.45
N PRO A 338 -3.20 37.18 6.99
CA PRO A 338 -3.55 38.44 6.34
C PRO A 338 -2.78 38.70 5.04
N ALA A 339 -1.63 38.04 4.84
CA ALA A 339 -0.75 38.28 3.70
C ALA A 339 -1.28 37.72 2.36
N ASN A 340 -2.17 36.71 2.38
CA ASN A 340 -2.67 36.09 1.15
C ASN A 340 -4.06 35.47 1.36
N PRO A 341 -5.14 36.27 1.44
CA PRO A 341 -6.48 35.80 1.82
C PRO A 341 -7.21 35.08 0.67
N SER A 342 -6.51 34.20 -0.06
CA SER A 342 -7.12 33.50 -1.18
C SER A 342 -8.03 32.38 -0.65
N PHE A 343 -9.33 32.49 -0.95
CA PHE A 343 -10.32 31.48 -0.57
C PHE A 343 -9.97 30.08 -1.14
N LEU A 344 -9.25 30.04 -2.28
CA LEU A 344 -8.82 28.80 -2.92
C LEU A 344 -7.75 28.07 -2.11
N GLU A 345 -6.84 28.80 -1.45
CA GLU A 345 -5.83 28.23 -0.57
C GLU A 345 -6.45 27.71 0.73
N TYR A 346 -7.40 28.45 1.32
CA TYR A 346 -8.24 27.97 2.42
C TYR A 346 -8.97 26.67 2.05
N SER A 347 -9.67 26.67 0.90
CA SER A 347 -10.43 25.51 0.41
C SER A 347 -9.54 24.29 0.23
N ARG A 348 -8.34 24.48 -0.34
CA ARG A 348 -7.35 23.41 -0.51
C ARG A 348 -6.93 22.82 0.84
N LEU A 349 -6.58 23.67 1.81
CA LEU A 349 -6.19 23.24 3.16
C LEU A 349 -7.33 22.52 3.89
N LYS A 350 -8.55 23.06 3.81
CA LYS A 350 -9.74 22.47 4.44
C LYS A 350 -10.08 21.11 3.85
N VAL A 351 -10.03 20.95 2.53
CA VAL A 351 -10.25 19.65 1.86
C VAL A 351 -9.18 18.62 2.26
N LEU A 352 -7.90 19.02 2.32
CA LEU A 352 -6.82 18.14 2.79
C LEU A 352 -7.03 17.71 4.25
N THR A 353 -7.51 18.63 5.09
CA THR A 353 -7.79 18.37 6.51
C THR A 353 -8.96 17.41 6.69
N LEU A 354 -10.05 17.60 5.93
CA LEU A 354 -11.19 16.67 5.89
C LEU A 354 -10.76 15.28 5.42
N LEU A 355 -9.94 15.21 4.37
CA LEU A 355 -9.39 13.95 3.87
C LEU A 355 -8.51 13.27 4.92
N ALA A 356 -7.67 14.02 5.64
CA ALA A 356 -6.87 13.52 6.74
C ALA A 356 -7.74 12.97 7.87
N GLY A 357 -8.84 13.65 8.23
CA GLY A 357 -9.81 13.16 9.21
C GLY A 357 -10.41 11.80 8.81
N VAL A 358 -10.84 11.66 7.55
CA VAL A 358 -11.33 10.37 7.03
C VAL A 358 -10.25 9.29 7.09
N LEU A 359 -9.04 9.58 6.58
CA LEU A 359 -7.94 8.63 6.61
C LEU A 359 -7.59 8.21 8.05
N GLY A 360 -7.68 9.13 9.01
CA GLY A 360 -7.54 8.85 10.43
C GLY A 360 -8.55 7.82 10.95
N GLU A 361 -9.82 7.94 10.55
CA GLU A 361 -10.86 6.96 10.90
C GLU A 361 -10.63 5.60 10.23
N VAL A 362 -10.32 5.59 8.91
CA VAL A 362 -10.01 4.36 8.16
C VAL A 362 -8.83 3.60 8.79
N LEU A 363 -7.76 4.33 9.15
CA LEU A 363 -6.61 3.77 9.86
C LEU A 363 -6.97 3.31 11.28
N GLY A 364 -7.97 3.93 11.91
CA GLY A 364 -8.57 3.43 13.16
C GLY A 364 -9.17 2.03 13.01
N GLY A 365 -9.96 1.82 11.95
CA GLY A 365 -10.51 0.50 11.61
C GLY A 365 -9.40 -0.51 11.29
N ALA A 366 -8.42 -0.14 10.47
CA ALA A 366 -7.28 -0.98 10.14
C ALA A 366 -6.46 -1.37 11.38
N PHE A 367 -6.19 -0.42 12.28
CA PHE A 367 -5.50 -0.67 13.54
C PHE A 367 -6.23 -1.69 14.42
N LEU A 368 -7.57 -1.62 14.52
CA LEU A 368 -8.35 -2.58 15.28
C LEU A 368 -8.25 -4.00 14.69
N VAL A 369 -8.29 -4.11 13.36
CA VAL A 369 -8.10 -5.39 12.66
C VAL A 369 -6.70 -5.94 12.91
N ASP A 370 -5.66 -5.11 12.76
CA ASP A 370 -4.27 -5.51 13.03
C ASP A 370 -4.05 -5.93 14.48
N LEU A 371 -4.70 -5.24 15.42
CA LEU A 371 -4.64 -5.58 16.84
C LEU A 371 -5.29 -6.95 17.10
N LEU A 372 -6.46 -7.21 16.51
CA LEU A 372 -7.13 -8.50 16.58
C LEU A 372 -6.25 -9.62 16.00
N VAL A 373 -5.60 -9.36 14.86
CA VAL A 373 -4.64 -10.31 14.25
C VAL A 373 -3.50 -10.63 15.21
N CYS A 374 -2.89 -9.61 15.83
CA CYS A 374 -1.82 -9.81 16.80
C CYS A 374 -2.30 -10.69 17.98
N ILE A 375 -3.48 -10.41 18.53
CA ILE A 375 -4.03 -11.19 19.64
C ILE A 375 -4.23 -12.66 19.23
N LEU A 376 -4.79 -12.90 18.04
CA LEU A 376 -5.04 -14.26 17.54
C LEU A 376 -3.74 -15.01 17.21
N GLU A 377 -2.70 -14.34 16.72
CA GLU A 377 -1.40 -14.94 16.42
C GLU A 377 -0.58 -15.32 17.66
N LEU A 378 -0.87 -14.71 18.81
CA LEU A 378 -0.26 -15.13 20.08
C LEU A 378 -0.66 -16.56 20.46
N GLY A 379 -1.88 -16.98 20.12
CA GLY A 379 -2.42 -18.31 20.41
C GLY A 379 -1.52 -19.45 19.87
N PRO A 380 -1.25 -19.52 18.56
CA PRO A 380 -0.32 -20.48 17.98
C PRO A 380 1.06 -20.52 18.65
N LEU A 381 1.62 -19.37 19.04
CA LEU A 381 2.93 -19.31 19.70
C LEU A 381 2.90 -19.94 21.10
N VAL A 382 1.83 -19.71 21.86
CA VAL A 382 1.61 -20.35 23.16
C VAL A 382 1.49 -21.86 22.99
N TRP A 383 0.69 -22.33 22.03
CA TRP A 383 0.54 -23.77 21.75
C TRP A 383 1.84 -24.42 21.29
N LEU A 384 2.64 -23.77 20.44
CA LEU A 384 3.96 -24.25 20.03
C LEU A 384 4.95 -24.31 21.20
N THR A 385 4.88 -23.34 22.12
CA THR A 385 5.69 -23.34 23.34
C THR A 385 5.34 -24.51 24.24
N LEU A 386 4.04 -24.77 24.45
CA LEU A 386 3.58 -25.95 25.20
C LEU A 386 3.98 -27.26 24.48
N ALA A 387 3.87 -27.31 23.15
CA ALA A 387 4.27 -28.46 22.36
C ALA A 387 5.77 -28.77 22.47
N LEU A 388 6.59 -27.72 22.63
CA LEU A 388 8.02 -27.84 22.90
C LEU A 388 8.34 -28.30 24.31
N LEU A 389 7.51 -27.96 25.30
CA LEU A 389 7.67 -28.45 26.67
C LEU A 389 7.26 -29.93 26.78
N GLN A 390 6.23 -30.34 26.04
CA GLN A 390 5.72 -31.72 26.01
C GLN A 390 6.30 -32.58 24.88
N TRP A 391 7.46 -32.21 24.33
CA TRP A 391 8.05 -32.86 23.14
C TRP A 391 8.40 -34.35 23.33
N THR A 392 8.55 -34.82 24.57
CA THR A 392 8.91 -36.20 24.89
C THR A 392 7.78 -37.20 24.61
N THR A 393 6.53 -36.74 24.67
CA THR A 393 5.32 -37.54 24.34
C THR A 393 4.84 -37.16 22.95
N PHE A 394 4.73 -38.12 22.04
CA PHE A 394 4.40 -37.81 20.65
C PHE A 394 2.96 -37.28 20.53
N SER A 395 1.99 -37.98 21.11
CA SER A 395 0.56 -37.66 21.10
C SER A 395 0.27 -36.29 21.70
N GLY A 396 0.80 -36.01 22.89
CA GLY A 396 0.64 -34.72 23.59
C GLY A 396 1.19 -33.54 22.78
N SER A 397 2.46 -33.62 22.38
CA SER A 397 3.06 -32.58 21.53
C SER A 397 2.33 -32.43 20.21
N ARG A 398 1.81 -33.52 19.61
CA ARG A 398 1.08 -33.49 18.33
C ARG A 398 -0.24 -32.77 18.44
N GLY A 399 -1.04 -33.10 19.44
CA GLY A 399 -2.30 -32.40 19.72
C GLY A 399 -2.09 -30.90 19.85
N LEU A 400 -1.02 -30.48 20.53
CA LEU A 400 -0.68 -29.06 20.70
C LEU A 400 -0.22 -28.38 19.39
N VAL A 401 0.60 -29.05 18.56
CA VAL A 401 0.98 -28.52 17.23
C VAL A 401 -0.24 -28.39 16.32
N LEU A 402 -1.15 -29.36 16.32
CA LEU A 402 -2.38 -29.29 15.51
C LEU A 402 -3.32 -28.18 15.99
N ARG A 403 -3.42 -27.95 17.31
CA ARG A 403 -4.14 -26.79 17.87
C ARG A 403 -3.48 -25.48 17.46
N ALA A 404 -2.15 -25.39 17.47
CA ALA A 404 -1.43 -24.21 16.99
C ALA A 404 -1.73 -23.94 15.51
N TRP A 405 -1.70 -24.98 14.69
CA TRP A 405 -2.00 -24.90 13.27
C TRP A 405 -3.46 -24.50 13.00
N ALA A 406 -4.42 -25.12 13.71
CA ALA A 406 -5.84 -24.76 13.61
C ALA A 406 -6.11 -23.32 14.08
N ALA A 407 -5.46 -22.86 15.15
CA ALA A 407 -5.57 -21.48 15.63
C ALA A 407 -4.98 -20.47 14.62
N ALA A 408 -3.84 -20.80 14.00
CA ALA A 408 -3.25 -19.95 12.96
C ALA A 408 -4.17 -19.86 11.74
N PHE A 409 -4.79 -20.97 11.33
CA PHE A 409 -5.75 -20.99 10.25
C PHE A 409 -7.01 -20.18 10.58
N LEU A 410 -7.60 -20.40 11.76
CA LEU A 410 -8.81 -19.73 12.22
C LEU A 410 -8.62 -18.21 12.32
N SER A 411 -7.40 -17.74 12.60
CA SER A 411 -7.10 -16.30 12.66
C SER A 411 -7.50 -15.54 11.38
N ALA A 412 -7.23 -16.12 10.20
CA ALA A 412 -7.57 -15.49 8.93
C ALA A 412 -9.09 -15.42 8.70
N PHE A 413 -9.82 -16.46 9.13
CA PHE A 413 -11.28 -16.51 9.05
C PHE A 413 -11.94 -15.52 10.00
N VAL A 414 -11.47 -15.43 11.24
CA VAL A 414 -12.03 -14.48 12.21
C VAL A 414 -11.83 -13.05 11.72
N VAL A 415 -10.68 -12.74 11.13
CA VAL A 415 -10.37 -11.41 10.60
C VAL A 415 -11.23 -11.06 9.38
N SER A 416 -11.50 -12.02 8.50
CA SER A 416 -12.36 -11.78 7.33
C SER A 416 -13.83 -11.57 7.69
N LEU A 417 -14.25 -12.00 8.88
CA LEU A 417 -15.60 -11.76 9.41
C LEU A 417 -15.79 -10.36 10.03
N VAL A 418 -14.72 -9.60 10.25
CA VAL A 418 -14.82 -8.25 10.86
C VAL A 418 -15.31 -7.25 9.81
N PRO A 419 -16.53 -6.71 9.93
CA PRO A 419 -17.05 -5.73 8.99
C PRO A 419 -16.43 -4.37 9.31
N VAL A 420 -15.27 -4.06 8.72
CA VAL A 420 -14.53 -2.81 8.96
C VAL A 420 -15.43 -1.59 8.81
N ARG A 421 -16.36 -1.61 7.83
CA ARG A 421 -17.36 -0.56 7.62
C ARG A 421 -18.20 -0.23 8.87
N LEU A 422 -18.56 -1.21 9.68
CA LEU A 422 -19.35 -0.98 10.90
C LEU A 422 -18.53 -0.34 12.03
N MET A 423 -17.19 -0.40 11.94
CA MET A 423 -16.28 0.20 12.91
C MET A 423 -15.91 1.64 12.56
N LEU A 424 -16.21 2.10 11.34
CA LEU A 424 -15.91 3.45 10.87
C LEU A 424 -17.13 4.35 11.12
N SER A 425 -16.94 5.43 11.88
CA SER A 425 -17.96 6.47 12.07
C SER A 425 -17.53 7.72 11.30
N PHE A 426 -18.22 8.00 10.19
CA PHE A 426 -17.98 9.22 9.41
C PHE A 426 -18.81 10.41 9.89
N ALA A 427 -19.58 10.28 10.98
CA ALA A 427 -20.52 11.30 11.43
C ALA A 427 -19.84 12.64 11.72
N GLU A 428 -18.64 12.63 12.31
CA GLU A 428 -17.90 13.86 12.60
C GLU A 428 -17.34 14.51 11.32
N THR A 429 -16.78 13.73 10.40
CA THR A 429 -16.32 14.26 9.11
C THR A 429 -17.47 14.79 8.27
N GLU A 430 -18.63 14.12 8.29
CA GLU A 430 -19.84 14.57 7.60
C GLU A 430 -20.33 15.90 8.18
N ARG A 431 -20.33 16.05 9.51
CA ARG A 431 -20.63 17.32 10.18
C ARG A 431 -19.67 18.43 9.76
N GLN A 432 -18.37 18.16 9.72
CA GLN A 432 -17.35 19.13 9.31
C GLN A 432 -17.44 19.50 7.82
N ALA A 433 -17.80 18.55 6.95
CA ALA A 433 -18.05 18.80 5.54
C ALA A 433 -19.28 19.70 5.37
N ASP A 434 -20.34 19.48 6.12
CA ASP A 434 -21.54 20.32 6.14
C ASP A 434 -21.24 21.74 6.66
N GLU A 435 -20.43 21.88 7.71
CA GLU A 435 -19.96 23.16 8.22
C GLU A 435 -19.14 23.92 7.15
N TYR A 436 -18.25 23.21 6.44
CA TYR A 436 -17.49 23.81 5.34
C TYR A 436 -18.37 24.28 4.17
N VAL A 437 -19.38 23.50 3.77
CA VAL A 437 -20.35 23.93 2.74
C VAL A 437 -21.07 25.19 3.19
N HIS A 438 -21.47 25.25 4.46
CA HIS A 438 -22.13 26.42 5.02
C HIS A 438 -21.22 27.66 4.99
N GLU A 439 -19.97 27.52 5.42
CA GLU A 439 -18.98 28.60 5.38
C GLU A 439 -18.67 29.07 3.97
N LEU A 440 -18.53 28.16 3.01
CA LEU A 440 -18.36 28.46 1.59
C LEU A 440 -19.54 29.32 1.07
N ALA A 441 -20.77 28.95 1.44
CA ALA A 441 -21.96 29.70 1.04
C ALA A 441 -21.99 31.11 1.66
N VAL A 442 -21.56 31.25 2.92
CA VAL A 442 -21.48 32.54 3.63
C VAL A 442 -20.35 33.42 3.07
N ALA A 443 -19.16 32.86 2.87
CA ALA A 443 -17.96 33.58 2.40
C ALA A 443 -18.17 34.16 0.99
N MET A 444 -18.81 33.39 0.11
CA MET A 444 -19.19 33.87 -1.22
C MET A 444 -20.37 34.86 -1.22
N ASN A 445 -20.92 35.20 -0.04
CA ASN A 445 -22.11 36.04 0.13
C ASN A 445 -23.26 35.63 -0.79
N LEU A 446 -23.42 34.34 -1.07
CA LEU A 446 -24.32 33.88 -2.13
C LEU A 446 -25.77 34.28 -1.86
N ASP A 447 -26.22 34.27 -0.59
CA ASP A 447 -27.58 34.70 -0.23
C ASP A 447 -27.80 36.19 -0.52
N LYS A 448 -26.85 37.06 -0.14
CA LYS A 448 -26.94 38.50 -0.42
C LYS A 448 -26.84 38.79 -1.90
N ALA A 449 -25.95 38.11 -2.61
CA ALA A 449 -25.74 38.35 -4.02
C ALA A 449 -26.91 37.81 -4.86
N GLN A 450 -27.50 36.69 -4.49
CA GLN A 450 -28.74 36.20 -5.09
C GLN A 450 -29.91 37.14 -4.80
N LYS A 451 -30.13 37.54 -3.54
CA LYS A 451 -31.19 38.51 -3.19
C LYS A 451 -31.00 39.83 -3.92
N PHE A 452 -29.75 40.27 -4.07
CA PHE A 452 -29.43 41.50 -4.79
C PHE A 452 -29.71 41.36 -6.30
N ILE A 453 -29.27 40.28 -6.94
CA ILE A 453 -29.47 40.05 -8.38
C ILE A 453 -30.95 39.84 -8.70
N LEU A 454 -31.63 38.95 -7.96
CA LEU A 454 -33.05 38.68 -8.16
C LEU A 454 -33.92 39.87 -7.77
N GLY A 455 -33.60 40.57 -6.68
CA GLY A 455 -34.32 41.77 -6.26
C GLY A 455 -34.16 42.91 -7.26
N SER A 456 -32.95 43.14 -7.77
CA SER A 456 -32.72 44.14 -8.82
C SER A 456 -33.47 43.78 -10.10
N CYS A 457 -33.47 42.51 -10.50
CA CYS A 457 -34.22 42.06 -11.67
C CYS A 457 -35.75 42.15 -11.48
N GLU A 458 -36.26 41.89 -10.27
CA GLU A 458 -37.67 42.04 -9.93
C GLU A 458 -38.09 43.53 -10.02
N GLU A 459 -37.29 44.44 -9.47
CA GLU A 459 -37.51 45.89 -9.53
C GLU A 459 -37.49 46.44 -10.97
N ILE A 460 -36.54 45.97 -11.80
CA ILE A 460 -36.43 46.32 -13.22
C ILE A 460 -37.61 45.78 -14.04
N SER A 461 -38.13 44.60 -13.68
CA SER A 461 -39.23 43.95 -14.42
C SER A 461 -40.61 44.47 -14.01
N GLY A 462 -40.80 44.86 -12.74
CA GLY A 462 -42.10 45.20 -12.17
C GLY A 462 -42.53 46.66 -12.37
N ASN A 463 -41.61 47.61 -12.47
CA ASN A 463 -41.95 49.04 -12.53
C ASN A 463 -42.04 49.58 -13.97
N MET A 464 -43.20 49.45 -14.61
CA MET A 464 -43.43 50.02 -15.95
C MET A 464 -43.38 51.58 -16.03
N HIS A 465 -43.39 52.30 -14.90
CA HIS A 465 -43.41 53.78 -14.86
C HIS A 465 -42.03 54.46 -14.70
N LEU A 466 -40.98 53.77 -15.13
CA LEU A 466 -39.57 54.12 -14.93
C LEU A 466 -39.07 55.41 -15.62
N HIS A 467 -39.93 56.12 -16.38
CA HIS A 467 -39.54 57.33 -17.10
C HIS A 467 -39.12 58.50 -16.19
N ASN A 468 -39.65 58.59 -14.97
CA ASN A 468 -39.36 59.68 -14.03
C ASN A 468 -38.17 59.41 -13.08
N GLN A 469 -37.51 58.26 -13.18
CA GLN A 469 -36.43 57.85 -12.27
C GLN A 469 -35.15 57.42 -12.99
N MET A 470 -34.80 58.08 -14.10
CA MET A 470 -33.61 57.73 -14.90
C MET A 470 -32.32 57.69 -14.08
N GLU A 471 -32.15 58.58 -13.10
CA GLU A 471 -30.97 58.58 -12.22
C GLU A 471 -30.86 57.31 -11.37
N LEU A 472 -31.99 56.80 -10.87
CA LEU A 472 -32.02 55.58 -10.06
C LEU A 472 -31.73 54.34 -10.91
N VAL A 473 -32.19 54.33 -12.16
CA VAL A 473 -31.91 53.26 -13.14
C VAL A 473 -30.43 53.17 -13.43
N GLY A 474 -29.79 54.30 -13.75
CA GLY A 474 -28.36 54.32 -14.04
C GLY A 474 -27.52 53.79 -12.88
N LYS A 475 -27.86 54.20 -11.65
CA LYS A 475 -27.18 53.70 -10.43
C LYS A 475 -27.41 52.21 -10.20
N THR A 476 -28.64 51.73 -10.33
CA THR A 476 -28.99 50.31 -10.13
C THR A 476 -28.35 49.42 -11.21
N LEU A 477 -28.36 49.87 -12.45
CA LEU A 477 -27.73 49.21 -13.59
C LEU A 477 -26.21 49.10 -13.40
N GLY A 478 -25.54 50.22 -13.13
CA GLY A 478 -24.09 50.25 -12.92
C GLY A 478 -23.65 49.40 -11.72
N THR A 479 -24.44 49.39 -10.64
CA THR A 479 -24.15 48.57 -9.46
C THR A 479 -24.37 47.08 -9.73
N THR A 480 -25.46 46.73 -10.43
CA THR A 480 -25.77 45.35 -10.83
C THR A 480 -24.70 44.79 -11.75
N CYS A 481 -24.31 45.50 -12.82
CA CYS A 481 -23.29 45.04 -13.75
C CYS A 481 -21.90 44.92 -13.11
N ARG A 482 -21.55 45.85 -12.21
CA ARG A 482 -20.28 45.81 -11.46
C ARG A 482 -20.23 44.62 -10.50
N ASN A 483 -21.34 44.30 -9.86
CA ASN A 483 -21.45 43.13 -8.99
C ASN A 483 -21.46 41.82 -9.79
N LEU A 484 -22.14 41.78 -10.94
CA LEU A 484 -22.12 40.62 -11.84
C LEU A 484 -20.69 40.32 -12.33
N GLY A 485 -19.86 41.35 -12.54
CA GLY A 485 -18.46 41.22 -12.92
C GLY A 485 -17.54 40.66 -11.82
N ARG A 486 -18.02 40.50 -10.59
CA ARG A 486 -17.28 39.84 -9.49
C ARG A 486 -17.51 38.33 -9.44
N PHE A 487 -18.46 37.80 -10.21
CA PHE A 487 -18.74 36.36 -10.28
C PHE A 487 -17.84 35.65 -11.30
N PRO A 488 -17.56 34.35 -11.12
CA PRO A 488 -16.93 33.55 -12.15
C PRO A 488 -17.80 33.54 -13.41
N LEU A 489 -17.25 33.91 -14.57
CA LEU A 489 -18.00 34.04 -15.82
C LEU A 489 -18.52 32.72 -16.38
N HIS A 490 -17.88 31.61 -15.99
CA HIS A 490 -18.26 30.27 -16.35
C HIS A 490 -18.42 29.46 -15.07
N LEU A 491 -19.67 29.21 -14.68
CA LEU A 491 -19.96 28.21 -13.67
C LEU A 491 -20.31 26.90 -14.38
N VAL A 492 -19.64 25.83 -13.98
CA VAL A 492 -20.02 24.48 -14.35
C VAL A 492 -20.77 23.89 -13.15
N VAL A 493 -22.06 23.61 -13.33
CA VAL A 493 -22.93 23.06 -12.28
C VAL A 493 -23.59 21.80 -12.79
N PRO A 494 -23.66 20.71 -12.02
CA PRO A 494 -24.36 19.50 -12.44
C PRO A 494 -25.86 19.80 -12.67
N CYS A 495 -26.40 19.33 -13.79
CA CYS A 495 -27.81 19.55 -14.15
C CYS A 495 -28.76 18.81 -13.19
N ILE A 496 -29.92 19.41 -12.89
CA ILE A 496 -30.96 18.77 -12.07
C ILE A 496 -31.57 17.60 -12.86
N GLY A 497 -31.05 16.38 -12.65
CA GLY A 497 -31.55 15.16 -13.30
C GLY A 497 -30.50 14.16 -13.78
N GLY A 498 -29.19 14.41 -13.60
CA GLY A 498 -28.12 13.49 -14.01
C GLY A 498 -26.72 14.00 -13.66
N LEU A 499 -25.68 13.21 -13.99
CA LEU A 499 -24.26 13.58 -13.84
C LEU A 499 -23.77 14.58 -14.91
N ASP A 500 -24.63 15.01 -15.83
CA ASP A 500 -24.26 15.94 -16.89
C ASP A 500 -23.96 17.33 -16.32
N LEU A 501 -22.84 17.90 -16.77
CA LEU A 501 -22.39 19.23 -16.37
C LEU A 501 -23.11 20.29 -17.21
N CYS A 502 -23.96 21.10 -16.57
CA CYS A 502 -24.58 22.28 -17.16
C CYS A 502 -23.61 23.47 -17.06
N HIS A 503 -23.34 24.11 -18.19
CA HIS A 503 -22.58 25.35 -18.23
C HIS A 503 -23.52 26.54 -18.04
N VAL A 504 -23.44 27.19 -16.87
CA VAL A 504 -24.08 28.49 -16.65
C VAL A 504 -23.09 29.57 -17.09
N ASN A 505 -23.28 30.07 -18.31
CA ASN A 505 -22.46 31.13 -18.87
C ASN A 505 -22.94 32.50 -18.39
N LEU A 506 -22.36 32.99 -17.28
CA LEU A 506 -22.59 34.34 -16.79
C LEU A 506 -21.92 35.41 -17.68
N ALA A 507 -21.03 35.02 -18.60
CA ALA A 507 -20.41 35.94 -19.55
C ALA A 507 -21.45 36.61 -20.47
N ASP A 508 -22.50 35.90 -20.87
CA ASP A 508 -23.57 36.43 -21.73
C ASP A 508 -24.47 37.41 -20.98
N ALA A 509 -24.70 37.15 -19.69
CA ALA A 509 -25.41 38.07 -18.82
C ALA A 509 -24.59 39.33 -18.55
N LEU A 510 -23.27 39.19 -18.33
CA LEU A 510 -22.37 40.32 -18.11
C LEU A 510 -22.19 41.17 -19.38
N SER A 511 -22.06 40.54 -20.55
CA SER A 511 -21.93 41.24 -21.83
C SER A 511 -23.21 42.04 -22.13
N GLY A 512 -24.39 41.44 -21.95
CA GLY A 512 -25.65 42.15 -22.08
C GLY A 512 -25.83 43.26 -21.04
N CYS A 513 -25.30 43.09 -19.83
CA CYS A 513 -25.29 44.15 -18.81
C CYS A 513 -24.42 45.33 -19.24
N ARG A 514 -23.21 45.08 -19.78
CA ARG A 514 -22.33 46.14 -20.32
C ARG A 514 -22.96 46.85 -21.52
N GLU A 515 -23.61 46.11 -22.41
CA GLU A 515 -24.33 46.69 -23.54
C GLU A 515 -25.48 47.58 -23.06
N ALA A 516 -26.22 47.15 -22.03
CA ALA A 516 -27.28 47.98 -21.43
C ALA A 516 -26.71 49.28 -20.82
N VAL A 517 -25.57 49.22 -20.13
CA VAL A 517 -24.89 50.42 -19.58
C VAL A 517 -24.47 51.36 -20.71
N GLN A 518 -23.86 50.84 -21.77
CA GLN A 518 -23.44 51.63 -22.91
C GLN A 518 -24.63 52.31 -23.61
N GLN A 519 -25.74 51.59 -23.83
CA GLN A 519 -26.95 52.18 -24.43
C GLN A 519 -27.58 53.23 -23.52
N PHE A 520 -27.47 53.07 -22.20
CA PHE A 520 -27.96 54.05 -21.23
C PHE A 520 -27.13 55.34 -21.28
N GLU A 521 -25.79 55.24 -21.36
CA GLU A 521 -24.88 56.39 -21.47
C GLU A 521 -25.07 57.21 -22.75
N VAL A 522 -25.45 56.56 -23.86
CA VAL A 522 -25.76 57.22 -25.14
C VAL A 522 -27.16 57.86 -25.16
N GLY A 523 -27.93 57.73 -24.06
CA GLY A 523 -29.29 58.28 -23.95
C GLY A 523 -30.39 57.39 -24.55
N HIS A 524 -30.07 56.17 -25.00
CA HIS A 524 -31.02 55.20 -25.52
C HIS A 524 -31.65 54.35 -24.40
N VAL A 525 -32.31 55.02 -23.46
CA VAL A 525 -32.82 54.42 -22.21
C VAL A 525 -33.77 53.24 -22.46
N GLU A 526 -34.67 53.35 -23.44
CA GLU A 526 -35.63 52.28 -23.77
C GLU A 526 -34.94 51.03 -24.37
N ARG A 527 -33.82 51.21 -25.08
CA ARG A 527 -33.03 50.10 -25.62
C ARG A 527 -32.22 49.44 -24.51
N ALA A 528 -31.61 50.23 -23.64
CA ALA A 528 -30.92 49.75 -22.44
C ALA A 528 -31.83 48.91 -21.55
N LEU A 529 -33.05 49.40 -21.28
CA LEU A 529 -34.03 48.70 -20.44
C LEU A 529 -34.46 47.36 -21.05
N ARG A 530 -34.70 47.31 -22.37
CA ARG A 530 -35.06 46.07 -23.08
C ARG A 530 -33.95 45.03 -23.05
N ILE A 531 -32.69 45.45 -23.23
CA ILE A 531 -31.53 44.55 -23.13
C ILE A 531 -31.44 43.99 -21.71
N LEU A 532 -31.57 44.85 -20.70
CA LEU A 532 -31.49 44.46 -19.29
C LEU A 532 -32.62 43.52 -18.89
N GLN A 533 -33.87 43.81 -19.25
CA GLN A 533 -35.02 42.94 -19.00
C GLN A 533 -34.82 41.56 -19.63
N ARG A 534 -34.31 41.50 -20.86
CA ARG A 534 -34.00 40.23 -21.54
C ARG A 534 -32.93 39.43 -20.78
N GLN A 535 -31.89 40.08 -20.27
CA GLN A 535 -30.85 39.40 -19.49
C GLN A 535 -31.34 38.97 -18.11
N CYS A 536 -32.11 39.81 -17.42
CA CYS A 536 -32.75 39.47 -16.15
C CYS A 536 -33.72 38.30 -16.31
N GLN A 537 -34.46 38.24 -17.41
CA GLN A 537 -35.34 37.11 -17.71
C GLN A 537 -34.54 35.84 -17.98
N ARG A 538 -33.46 35.89 -18.76
CA ARG A 538 -32.56 34.73 -18.96
C ARG A 538 -31.91 34.25 -17.66
N MET A 539 -31.45 35.16 -16.81
CA MET A 539 -30.94 34.82 -15.48
C MET A 539 -32.03 34.20 -14.61
N ARG A 540 -33.24 34.77 -14.62
CA ARG A 540 -34.39 34.23 -13.89
C ARG A 540 -34.78 32.83 -14.39
N GLU A 541 -34.79 32.59 -15.70
CA GLU A 541 -35.04 31.29 -16.30
C GLU A 541 -33.93 30.28 -15.99
N ALA A 542 -32.68 30.73 -15.87
CA ALA A 542 -31.55 29.90 -15.45
C ALA A 542 -31.60 29.51 -13.96
N PHE A 543 -32.05 30.41 -13.07
CA PHE A 543 -32.15 30.14 -11.63
C PHE A 543 -33.49 29.52 -11.21
N ILE A 544 -34.58 29.80 -11.94
CA ILE A 544 -35.90 29.22 -11.74
C ILE A 544 -36.08 28.16 -12.82
N SER A 545 -35.41 27.01 -12.65
CA SER A 545 -35.63 25.87 -13.54
C SER A 545 -37.12 25.49 -13.51
N PRO A 546 -37.81 25.38 -14.66
CA PRO A 546 -39.23 25.05 -14.71
C PRO A 546 -39.55 23.59 -14.33
N SER A 547 -38.57 22.81 -13.87
CA SER A 547 -38.76 21.42 -13.46
C SER A 547 -39.15 21.29 -11.98
N THR A 548 -40.40 21.59 -11.67
CA THR A 548 -41.28 20.64 -10.97
C THR A 548 -42.69 21.20 -10.96
N GLN A 549 -43.62 20.28 -11.25
CA GLN A 549 -45.05 20.48 -11.44
C GLN A 549 -45.72 21.53 -10.54
N PRO A 550 -46.84 22.13 -10.99
CA PRO A 550 -47.64 23.08 -10.20
C PRO A 550 -48.18 22.43 -8.93
N LYS A 551 -47.39 22.43 -7.85
CA LYS A 551 -47.87 22.11 -6.50
C LYS A 551 -48.49 23.37 -5.91
N ARG A 552 -49.82 23.31 -5.76
CA ARG A 552 -50.74 24.11 -4.92
C ARG A 552 -50.26 25.49 -4.45
N ALA A 553 -50.95 26.51 -4.93
CA ALA A 553 -50.69 27.95 -4.80
C ALA A 553 -50.80 28.57 -3.38
N ASP A 554 -50.98 27.79 -2.31
CA ASP A 554 -51.35 28.35 -0.99
C ASP A 554 -50.24 28.33 0.08
N GLN A 555 -48.96 28.15 -0.29
CA GLN A 555 -47.85 28.32 0.66
C GLN A 555 -47.06 29.62 0.40
N PRO A 556 -47.22 30.66 1.25
CA PRO A 556 -46.49 31.93 1.14
C PRO A 556 -45.02 31.85 1.64
N GLY A 557 -44.31 30.78 1.28
CA GLY A 557 -42.91 30.51 1.68
C GLY A 557 -41.97 30.16 0.52
N GLY A 558 -42.39 30.33 -0.74
CA GLY A 558 -41.65 29.91 -1.94
C GLY A 558 -40.40 30.71 -2.32
N ARG A 559 -39.69 31.33 -1.35
CA ARG A 559 -38.56 32.23 -1.60
C ARG A 559 -37.22 31.62 -1.11
N SER A 560 -36.83 30.44 -1.61
CA SER A 560 -35.41 30.00 -1.61
C SER A 560 -35.08 28.71 -2.38
N GLN A 561 -36.00 28.05 -3.10
CA GLN A 561 -35.71 26.75 -3.73
C GLN A 561 -34.49 26.77 -4.66
N ALA A 562 -34.25 27.85 -5.40
CA ALA A 562 -33.08 27.99 -6.26
C ALA A 562 -31.76 28.12 -5.47
N PHE A 563 -31.79 28.79 -4.30
CA PHE A 563 -30.63 28.89 -3.41
C PHE A 563 -30.35 27.57 -2.72
N GLU A 564 -31.40 26.93 -2.21
CA GLU A 564 -31.32 25.59 -1.63
C GLU A 564 -30.82 24.60 -2.68
N THR A 565 -31.20 24.77 -3.95
CA THR A 565 -30.67 23.98 -5.08
C THR A 565 -29.21 24.30 -5.37
N LEU A 566 -28.78 25.56 -5.38
CA LEU A 566 -27.36 25.92 -5.58
C LEU A 566 -26.48 25.43 -4.42
N VAL A 567 -26.95 25.58 -3.18
CA VAL A 567 -26.29 25.04 -1.98
C VAL A 567 -26.29 23.51 -2.04
N ASN A 568 -27.39 22.86 -2.40
CA ASN A 568 -27.45 21.41 -2.62
C ASN A 568 -26.58 20.96 -3.80
N MET A 569 -26.36 21.82 -4.82
CA MET A 569 -25.44 21.59 -5.93
C MET A 569 -23.97 21.78 -5.53
N MET A 570 -23.66 22.66 -4.58
CA MET A 570 -22.32 22.73 -3.97
C MET A 570 -22.11 21.59 -2.95
N ARG A 571 -23.20 21.17 -2.30
CA ARG A 571 -23.25 19.98 -1.45
C ARG A 571 -23.06 18.72 -2.29
N MET A 572 -23.49 18.69 -3.55
CA MET A 572 -23.45 17.48 -4.40
C MET A 572 -22.02 16.99 -4.69
N PRO A 573 -21.01 17.83 -5.05
CA PRO A 573 -19.62 17.41 -5.14
C PRO A 573 -19.08 16.90 -3.80
N LEU A 574 -19.42 17.53 -2.68
CA LEU A 574 -19.00 17.09 -1.34
C LEU A 574 -19.68 15.78 -0.91
N HIS A 575 -20.96 15.61 -1.23
CA HIS A 575 -21.73 14.37 -1.10
C HIS A 575 -21.42 13.35 -2.20
N ALA A 576 -20.66 13.68 -3.22
CA ALA A 576 -20.06 12.73 -4.17
C ALA A 576 -18.64 12.35 -3.72
N ILE A 577 -17.96 13.27 -3.02
CA ILE A 577 -16.72 13.00 -2.29
C ILE A 577 -17.00 11.96 -1.20
N VAL A 578 -18.08 12.06 -0.41
CA VAL A 578 -18.36 11.07 0.64
C VAL A 578 -18.47 9.62 0.11
N PRO A 579 -19.28 9.28 -0.91
CA PRO A 579 -19.30 7.95 -1.52
C PRO A 579 -18.01 7.56 -2.22
N SER A 580 -17.27 8.50 -2.81
CA SER A 580 -15.97 8.17 -3.42
C SER A 580 -14.92 7.90 -2.36
N VAL A 581 -14.96 8.61 -1.24
CA VAL A 581 -14.15 8.35 -0.05
C VAL A 581 -14.57 7.05 0.62
N GLU A 582 -15.87 6.75 0.66
CA GLU A 582 -16.39 5.46 1.11
C GLU A 582 -15.90 4.33 0.19
N LEU A 583 -15.93 4.52 -1.13
CA LEU A 583 -15.39 3.57 -2.10
C LEU A 583 -13.88 3.40 -1.96
N VAL A 584 -13.13 4.49 -1.76
CA VAL A 584 -11.68 4.45 -1.47
C VAL A 584 -11.42 3.74 -0.15
N SER A 585 -12.20 4.01 0.89
CA SER A 585 -12.12 3.33 2.17
C SER A 585 -12.44 1.84 2.05
N LEU A 586 -13.47 1.49 1.27
CA LEU A 586 -13.87 0.10 1.02
C LEU A 586 -12.81 -0.63 0.20
N THR A 587 -12.22 0.01 -0.80
CA THR A 587 -11.15 -0.58 -1.62
C THR A 587 -9.85 -0.72 -0.83
N VAL A 588 -9.45 0.29 -0.06
CA VAL A 588 -8.31 0.21 0.87
C VAL A 588 -8.54 -0.87 1.92
N SER A 589 -9.73 -0.94 2.50
CA SER A 589 -10.08 -1.97 3.47
C SER A 589 -10.10 -3.37 2.84
N ALA A 590 -10.63 -3.52 1.62
CA ALA A 590 -10.64 -4.80 0.90
C ALA A 590 -9.22 -5.23 0.52
N LEU A 591 -8.40 -4.29 0.05
CA LEU A 591 -6.99 -4.53 -0.26
C LEU A 591 -6.22 -4.92 1.00
N HIS A 592 -6.45 -4.23 2.12
CA HIS A 592 -5.86 -4.56 3.41
C HIS A 592 -6.26 -5.96 3.86
N SER A 593 -7.56 -6.29 3.86
CA SER A 593 -8.06 -7.63 4.17
C SER A 593 -7.44 -8.70 3.25
N MET A 594 -7.31 -8.41 1.95
CA MET A 594 -6.65 -9.29 1.01
C MET A 594 -5.18 -9.50 1.38
N VAL A 595 -4.42 -8.43 1.66
CA VAL A 595 -3.01 -8.50 2.07
C VAL A 595 -2.84 -9.26 3.38
N MET A 596 -3.81 -9.21 4.29
CA MET A 596 -3.75 -9.94 5.56
C MET A 596 -4.05 -11.44 5.41
N VAL A 597 -4.91 -11.81 4.45
CA VAL A 597 -5.26 -13.21 4.15
C VAL A 597 -4.25 -13.86 3.20
N LEU A 598 -3.63 -13.08 2.31
CA LEU A 598 -2.72 -13.55 1.27
C LEU A 598 -1.55 -14.39 1.81
N PRO A 599 -0.85 -14.02 2.90
CA PRO A 599 0.23 -14.83 3.49
C PRO A 599 -0.20 -16.23 3.89
N GLN A 600 -1.42 -16.35 4.42
CA GLN A 600 -1.98 -17.63 4.85
C GLN A 600 -2.26 -18.51 3.63
N VAL A 601 -2.93 -17.96 2.61
CA VAL A 601 -3.22 -18.70 1.36
C VAL A 601 -1.94 -19.14 0.66
N LEU A 602 -0.96 -18.23 0.52
CA LEU A 602 0.33 -18.52 -0.11
C LEU A 602 1.21 -19.46 0.71
N GLY A 603 1.04 -19.51 2.04
CA GLY A 603 1.81 -20.38 2.92
C GLY A 603 1.21 -21.77 3.07
N ILE A 604 -0.07 -21.85 3.44
CA ILE A 604 -0.80 -23.09 3.77
C ILE A 604 -0.66 -24.11 2.65
N ALA A 605 -0.90 -23.65 1.43
CA ALA A 605 -1.20 -24.55 0.34
C ALA A 605 0.08 -25.20 -0.25
N PRO A 606 1.19 -24.47 -0.47
CA PRO A 606 2.51 -25.07 -0.67
C PRO A 606 2.99 -25.88 0.53
N GLY A 607 2.64 -25.47 1.75
CA GLY A 607 2.91 -26.23 2.97
C GLY A 607 2.30 -27.63 2.94
N PHE A 608 1.02 -27.74 2.54
CA PHE A 608 0.35 -29.03 2.36
C PHE A 608 0.99 -29.91 1.30
N MET A 609 1.45 -29.33 0.19
CA MET A 609 2.15 -30.09 -0.86
C MET A 609 3.49 -30.63 -0.34
N ALA A 610 4.28 -29.80 0.34
CA ALA A 610 5.55 -30.20 0.97
C ALA A 610 5.33 -31.27 2.07
N ALA A 611 4.27 -31.12 2.86
CA ALA A 611 3.82 -32.11 3.83
C ALA A 611 3.45 -33.44 3.16
N GLY A 612 2.69 -33.40 2.06
CA GLY A 612 2.32 -34.56 1.27
C GLY A 612 3.53 -35.31 0.74
N PHE A 613 4.53 -34.61 0.18
CA PHE A 613 5.78 -35.25 -0.25
C PHE A 613 6.54 -35.86 0.93
N THR A 614 6.63 -35.15 2.05
CA THR A 614 7.32 -35.65 3.25
C THR A 614 6.63 -36.90 3.80
N ALA A 615 5.31 -36.88 3.92
CA ALA A 615 4.52 -38.03 4.35
C ALA A 615 4.65 -39.20 3.36
N LYS A 616 4.64 -38.93 2.04
CA LYS A 616 4.84 -39.96 1.01
C LYS A 616 6.25 -40.56 1.06
N VAL A 617 7.29 -39.78 1.39
CA VAL A 617 8.66 -40.31 1.60
C VAL A 617 8.72 -41.21 2.83
N LEU A 618 7.92 -40.90 3.84
CA LEU A 618 7.83 -41.71 5.06
C LEU A 618 7.01 -43.00 4.86
N ALA A 619 5.93 -42.92 4.08
CA ALA A 619 4.99 -43.99 3.81
C ALA A 619 4.66 -44.07 2.30
N PRO A 620 5.56 -44.65 1.47
CA PRO A 620 5.44 -44.64 0.01
C PRO A 620 4.27 -45.47 -0.53
N HIS A 621 3.74 -46.40 0.27
CA HIS A 621 2.63 -47.26 -0.10
C HIS A 621 1.26 -46.59 0.03
N GLU A 622 1.17 -45.52 0.82
CA GLU A 622 -0.11 -44.89 1.14
C GLU A 622 -0.57 -43.95 0.01
N PRO A 623 -1.83 -44.06 -0.47
CA PRO A 623 -2.35 -43.23 -1.55
C PRO A 623 -2.72 -41.82 -1.07
N LEU A 624 -3.07 -41.64 0.21
CA LEU A 624 -3.58 -40.38 0.77
C LEU A 624 -2.64 -39.18 0.55
N PRO A 625 -1.32 -39.24 0.87
CA PRO A 625 -0.42 -38.11 0.61
C PRO A 625 -0.31 -37.77 -0.88
N GLY A 626 -0.42 -38.79 -1.75
CA GLY A 626 -0.40 -38.61 -3.20
C GLY A 626 -1.64 -37.88 -3.72
N ALA A 627 -2.82 -38.16 -3.16
CA ALA A 627 -4.04 -37.44 -3.48
C ALA A 627 -3.95 -35.96 -3.09
N VAL A 628 -3.39 -35.66 -1.91
CA VAL A 628 -3.19 -34.27 -1.45
C VAL A 628 -2.27 -33.49 -2.38
N ILE A 629 -1.17 -34.10 -2.86
CA ILE A 629 -0.24 -33.47 -3.82
C ILE A 629 -0.92 -33.07 -5.14
N ILE A 630 -2.00 -33.77 -5.54
CA ILE A 630 -2.73 -33.47 -6.79
C ILE A 630 -3.90 -32.51 -6.55
N ILE A 631 -4.71 -32.72 -5.52
CA ILE A 631 -5.97 -31.98 -5.30
C ILE A 631 -5.71 -30.55 -4.84
N VAL A 632 -4.78 -30.35 -3.91
CA VAL A 632 -4.47 -29.04 -3.32
C VAL A 632 -4.07 -28.01 -4.39
N PRO A 633 -3.12 -28.29 -5.32
CA PRO A 633 -2.77 -27.35 -6.37
C PRO A 633 -3.92 -26.97 -7.32
N ILE A 634 -4.90 -27.84 -7.56
CA ILE A 634 -6.09 -27.50 -8.36
C ILE A 634 -6.89 -26.39 -7.66
N VAL A 635 -7.19 -26.58 -6.38
CA VAL A 635 -7.95 -25.61 -5.57
C VAL A 635 -7.21 -24.28 -5.49
N ILE A 636 -5.88 -24.31 -5.27
CA ILE A 636 -5.06 -23.10 -5.22
C ILE A 636 -5.07 -22.36 -6.56
N ALA A 637 -4.88 -23.06 -7.68
CA ALA A 637 -4.86 -22.44 -8.99
C ALA A 637 -6.19 -21.73 -9.27
N SER A 638 -7.33 -22.34 -8.92
CA SER A 638 -8.65 -21.72 -9.09
C SER A 638 -8.83 -20.47 -8.24
N VAL A 639 -8.48 -20.51 -6.94
CA VAL A 639 -8.60 -19.35 -6.04
C VAL A 639 -7.60 -18.25 -6.39
N GLY A 640 -6.36 -18.64 -6.70
CA GLY A 640 -5.30 -17.74 -7.13
C GLY A 640 -5.67 -17.01 -8.42
N TRP A 641 -6.34 -17.69 -9.37
CA TRP A 641 -6.79 -17.07 -10.62
C TRP A 641 -7.87 -16.02 -10.38
N LEU A 642 -8.82 -16.27 -9.47
CA LEU A 642 -9.83 -15.29 -9.08
C LEU A 642 -9.18 -14.05 -8.45
N ALA A 643 -8.23 -14.24 -7.53
CA ALA A 643 -7.49 -13.14 -6.91
C ALA A 643 -6.64 -12.36 -7.93
N ALA A 644 -5.99 -13.07 -8.85
CA ALA A 644 -5.22 -12.47 -9.93
C ALA A 644 -6.07 -11.59 -10.85
N ALA A 645 -7.26 -12.08 -11.24
CA ALA A 645 -8.19 -11.33 -12.06
C ALA A 645 -8.63 -10.03 -11.37
N MET A 646 -8.91 -10.08 -10.06
CA MET A 646 -9.22 -8.91 -9.26
C MET A 646 -8.04 -7.93 -9.21
N ILE A 647 -6.83 -8.39 -8.87
CA ILE A 647 -5.63 -7.53 -8.79
C ILE A 647 -5.32 -6.87 -10.14
N PHE A 648 -5.48 -7.62 -11.24
CA PHE A 648 -5.23 -7.11 -12.58
C PHE A 648 -6.18 -5.98 -12.97
N GLN A 649 -7.45 -6.03 -12.54
CA GLN A 649 -8.41 -4.94 -12.77
C GLN A 649 -7.97 -3.63 -12.10
N TYR A 650 -7.18 -3.67 -11.02
CA TYR A 650 -6.71 -2.47 -10.31
C TYR A 650 -5.37 -1.94 -10.79
N ILE A 651 -4.42 -2.82 -11.10
CA ILE A 651 -3.03 -2.41 -11.31
C ILE A 651 -2.71 -2.20 -12.80
N SER A 652 -3.48 -2.81 -13.72
CA SER A 652 -3.37 -2.68 -15.19
C SER A 652 -1.92 -2.64 -15.73
N ASN A 653 -0.98 -3.32 -15.07
CA ASN A 653 0.44 -3.30 -15.38
C ASN A 653 0.87 -4.65 -15.98
N PRO A 654 1.57 -4.67 -17.13
CA PRO A 654 1.93 -5.91 -17.81
C PRO A 654 2.92 -6.78 -17.02
N TRP A 655 3.85 -6.18 -16.27
CA TRP A 655 4.81 -6.92 -15.44
C TRP A 655 4.14 -7.55 -14.23
N VAL A 656 3.21 -6.84 -13.61
CA VAL A 656 2.39 -7.37 -12.51
C VAL A 656 1.52 -8.52 -13.01
N PHE A 657 0.94 -8.40 -14.21
CA PHE A 657 0.20 -9.49 -14.84
C PHE A 657 1.09 -10.72 -15.06
N LEU A 658 2.27 -10.55 -15.65
CA LEU A 658 3.20 -11.65 -15.90
C LEU A 658 3.66 -12.32 -14.60
N LEU A 659 4.03 -11.52 -13.59
CA LEU A 659 4.38 -12.02 -12.25
C LEU A 659 3.23 -12.83 -11.66
N THR A 660 2.01 -12.31 -11.75
CA THR A 660 0.81 -12.97 -11.21
C THR A 660 0.52 -14.27 -11.95
N MET A 661 0.65 -14.30 -13.29
CA MET A 661 0.49 -15.51 -14.09
C MET A 661 1.51 -16.59 -13.72
N VAL A 662 2.77 -16.21 -13.50
CA VAL A 662 3.82 -17.14 -13.05
C VAL A 662 3.49 -17.71 -11.67
N VAL A 663 3.09 -16.86 -10.71
CA VAL A 663 2.77 -17.28 -9.34
C VAL A 663 1.52 -18.16 -9.29
N VAL A 664 0.46 -17.79 -10.03
CA VAL A 664 -0.83 -18.51 -10.03
C VAL A 664 -0.82 -19.75 -10.91
N GLY A 665 -0.04 -19.78 -11.98
CA GLY A 665 0.15 -20.96 -12.82
C GLY A 665 1.04 -22.02 -12.19
N TYR A 666 1.92 -21.63 -11.26
CA TYR A 666 2.89 -22.52 -10.62
C TYR A 666 2.30 -23.79 -9.97
N PRO A 667 1.17 -23.76 -9.23
CA PRO A 667 0.56 -24.95 -8.66
C PRO A 667 0.29 -26.06 -9.70
N LEU A 668 -0.01 -25.71 -10.96
CA LEU A 668 -0.26 -26.70 -12.02
C LEU A 668 0.98 -27.57 -12.32
N VAL A 669 2.19 -27.07 -12.06
CA VAL A 669 3.43 -27.84 -12.18
C VAL A 669 3.45 -29.03 -11.21
N TYR A 670 2.87 -28.89 -10.01
CA TYR A 670 2.78 -30.00 -9.05
C TYR A 670 1.81 -31.08 -9.49
N ILE A 671 0.74 -30.73 -10.18
CA ILE A 671 -0.17 -31.70 -10.79
C ILE A 671 0.61 -32.52 -11.83
N TRP A 672 1.37 -31.84 -12.69
CA TRP A 672 2.21 -32.50 -13.67
C TRP A 672 3.26 -33.42 -13.03
N ILE A 673 3.96 -32.97 -11.98
CA ILE A 673 4.91 -33.80 -11.20
C ILE A 673 4.16 -35.00 -10.59
N GLY A 674 3.01 -34.78 -9.94
CA GLY A 674 2.21 -35.83 -9.31
C GLY A 674 1.78 -36.92 -10.29
N MET A 675 1.36 -36.53 -11.49
CA MET A 675 1.00 -37.46 -12.58
C MET A 675 2.22 -38.19 -13.13
N GLN A 676 3.32 -37.49 -13.40
CA GLN A 676 4.53 -38.05 -14.02
C GLN A 676 5.19 -39.12 -13.14
N PHE A 677 5.20 -38.91 -11.81
CA PHE A 677 5.78 -39.83 -10.85
C PHE A 677 4.75 -40.77 -10.19
N ARG A 678 3.50 -40.79 -10.68
CA ARG A 678 2.40 -41.66 -10.21
C ARG A 678 2.23 -41.67 -8.68
N VAL A 679 2.32 -40.50 -8.06
CA VAL A 679 2.44 -40.35 -6.59
C VAL A 679 1.19 -40.85 -5.84
N THR A 680 0.04 -40.98 -6.52
CA THR A 680 -1.20 -41.55 -5.95
C THR A 680 -1.15 -43.07 -5.78
N THR A 681 -0.27 -43.77 -6.49
CA THR A 681 -0.11 -45.22 -6.37
C THR A 681 1.04 -45.58 -5.42
N PRO A 682 1.13 -46.82 -4.91
CA PRO A 682 2.33 -47.30 -4.22
C PRO A 682 3.55 -47.09 -5.11
N THR A 683 4.49 -46.25 -4.69
CA THR A 683 5.64 -45.82 -5.50
C THR A 683 6.94 -46.31 -4.88
N ASP A 684 7.94 -46.63 -5.68
CA ASP A 684 9.29 -46.90 -5.17
C ASP A 684 9.97 -45.62 -4.67
N LEU A 685 10.86 -45.78 -3.68
CA LEU A 685 11.53 -44.66 -3.02
C LEU A 685 12.42 -43.85 -3.99
N GLU A 686 12.99 -44.49 -5.01
CA GLU A 686 13.87 -43.83 -5.98
C GLU A 686 13.07 -42.92 -6.92
N THR A 687 11.94 -43.38 -7.46
CA THR A 687 11.00 -42.53 -8.21
C THR A 687 10.51 -41.36 -7.36
N LEU A 688 10.22 -41.59 -6.08
CA LEU A 688 9.79 -40.53 -5.17
C LEU A 688 10.89 -39.50 -4.90
N ARG A 689 12.15 -39.94 -4.73
CA ARG A 689 13.31 -39.04 -4.60
C ARG A 689 13.51 -38.19 -5.86
N ARG A 690 13.31 -38.77 -7.05
CA ARG A 690 13.34 -38.02 -8.32
C ARG A 690 12.21 -37.00 -8.37
N GLY A 691 10.98 -37.38 -7.98
CA GLY A 691 9.85 -36.45 -7.87
C GLY A 691 10.12 -35.29 -6.91
N ALA A 692 10.67 -35.58 -5.73
CA ALA A 692 11.06 -34.57 -4.74
C ALA A 692 12.15 -33.64 -5.28
N ARG A 693 13.18 -34.16 -5.97
CA ARG A 693 14.21 -33.33 -6.62
C ARG A 693 13.62 -32.42 -7.70
N THR A 694 12.76 -32.95 -8.56
CA THR A 694 12.06 -32.16 -9.59
C THR A 694 11.19 -31.07 -8.96
N SER A 695 10.50 -31.37 -7.86
CA SER A 695 9.76 -30.38 -7.06
C SER A 695 10.69 -29.29 -6.51
N THR A 696 11.84 -29.65 -5.94
CA THR A 696 12.79 -28.63 -5.43
C THR A 696 13.39 -27.76 -6.53
N LEU A 697 13.70 -28.33 -7.70
CA LEU A 697 14.19 -27.59 -8.86
C LEU A 697 13.14 -26.64 -9.42
N THR A 698 11.88 -27.06 -9.48
CA THR A 698 10.76 -26.21 -9.94
C THR A 698 10.46 -25.09 -8.95
N ASN A 699 10.54 -25.33 -7.63
CA ASN A 699 10.49 -24.26 -6.62
C ASN A 699 11.62 -23.25 -6.80
N ALA A 700 12.85 -23.72 -7.02
CA ALA A 700 14.00 -22.84 -7.24
C ALA A 700 13.84 -22.00 -8.53
N ALA A 701 13.35 -22.62 -9.61
CA ALA A 701 13.05 -21.92 -10.85
C ALA A 701 11.97 -20.85 -10.68
N LEU A 702 10.90 -21.15 -9.92
CA LEU A 702 9.87 -20.16 -9.57
C LEU A 702 10.48 -19.01 -8.76
N ALA A 703 11.27 -19.31 -7.72
CA ALA A 703 11.89 -18.30 -6.88
C ALA A 703 12.78 -17.36 -7.70
N LEU A 704 13.54 -17.89 -8.67
CA LEU A 704 14.33 -17.09 -9.60
C LEU A 704 13.45 -16.25 -10.53
N ALA A 705 12.37 -16.82 -11.07
CA ALA A 705 11.43 -16.08 -11.92
C ALA A 705 10.76 -14.93 -11.16
N VAL A 706 10.31 -15.17 -9.91
CA VAL A 706 9.76 -14.13 -9.04
C VAL A 706 10.82 -13.10 -8.68
N ALA A 707 12.04 -13.51 -8.33
CA ALA A 707 13.14 -12.59 -8.02
C ALA A 707 13.55 -11.72 -9.22
N PHE A 708 13.35 -12.20 -10.45
CA PHE A 708 13.58 -11.42 -11.67
C PHE A 708 12.41 -10.50 -12.01
N LEU A 709 11.17 -10.99 -11.93
CA LEU A 709 9.97 -10.24 -12.30
C LEU A 709 9.55 -9.20 -11.26
N LEU A 710 9.77 -9.47 -9.98
CA LEU A 710 9.36 -8.57 -8.89
C LEU A 710 10.06 -7.20 -8.97
N PRO A 711 11.39 -7.09 -9.15
CA PRO A 711 12.04 -5.79 -9.33
C PRO A 711 11.58 -5.05 -10.59
N LEU A 712 11.26 -5.76 -11.67
CA LEU A 712 10.72 -5.14 -12.90
C LEU A 712 9.34 -4.56 -12.64
N ALA A 713 8.46 -5.32 -11.97
CA ALA A 713 7.14 -4.85 -11.56
C ALA A 713 7.24 -3.66 -10.59
N LEU A 714 8.14 -3.71 -9.60
CA LEU A 714 8.35 -2.62 -8.64
C LEU A 714 8.96 -1.38 -9.30
N LYS A 715 9.88 -1.55 -10.25
CA LYS A 715 10.50 -0.44 -10.99
C LYS A 715 9.47 0.27 -11.86
N ASP A 716 8.61 -0.47 -12.55
CA ASP A 716 7.57 0.09 -13.40
C ASP A 716 6.46 0.74 -12.57
N LEU A 717 6.13 0.16 -11.42
CA LEU A 717 5.28 0.80 -10.41
C LEU A 717 5.90 2.10 -9.90
N GLY A 718 7.23 2.18 -9.77
CA GLY A 718 7.96 3.36 -9.28
C GLY A 718 8.36 4.38 -10.34
N ALA A 719 8.08 4.14 -11.62
CA ALA A 719 8.51 5.01 -12.72
C ALA A 719 7.63 6.27 -12.85
N GLY A 720 7.87 7.24 -11.94
CA GLY A 720 7.44 8.63 -12.08
C GLY A 720 6.03 8.96 -11.58
N PRO A 721 5.86 10.00 -10.72
CA PRO A 721 4.56 10.38 -10.16
C PRO A 721 3.55 10.86 -11.20
N GLU A 722 4.00 11.18 -12.42
CA GLU A 722 3.14 11.71 -13.49
C GLU A 722 2.26 10.65 -14.16
N HIS A 723 2.53 9.35 -13.98
CA HIS A 723 1.74 8.26 -14.59
C HIS A 723 1.21 7.25 -13.57
N MET A 724 1.46 7.48 -12.27
CA MET A 724 0.92 6.62 -11.22
C MET A 724 -0.60 6.77 -11.13
N SER A 725 -1.30 5.63 -11.05
CA SER A 725 -2.72 5.62 -10.71
C SER A 725 -2.91 6.30 -9.34
N GLY A 726 -4.03 7.01 -9.15
CA GLY A 726 -4.29 7.80 -7.94
C GLY A 726 -4.18 7.01 -6.62
N ILE A 727 -4.29 5.69 -6.67
CA ILE A 727 -4.09 4.79 -5.52
C ILE A 727 -2.63 4.77 -5.06
N VAL A 728 -1.66 4.75 -5.97
CA VAL A 728 -0.23 4.70 -5.57
C VAL A 728 0.18 6.03 -4.94
N GLN A 729 -0.29 7.15 -5.48
CA GLN A 729 -0.11 8.47 -4.86
C GLN A 729 -0.75 8.54 -3.47
N LEU A 730 -1.96 7.99 -3.30
CA LEU A 730 -2.63 7.91 -2.00
C LEU A 730 -1.82 7.07 -0.98
N MET A 731 -1.23 5.96 -1.42
CA MET A 731 -0.38 5.12 -0.56
C MET A 731 0.95 5.79 -0.21
N GLU A 732 1.53 6.54 -1.15
CA GLU A 732 2.73 7.35 -0.93
C GLU A 732 2.46 8.48 0.08
N TRP A 733 1.29 9.14 -0.02
CA TRP A 733 0.82 10.12 0.97
C TRP A 733 0.65 9.52 2.36
N CYS A 734 0.28 8.25 2.45
CA CYS A 734 0.16 7.55 3.72
C CYS A 734 1.52 7.12 4.31
N HIS A 735 2.65 7.42 3.64
CA HIS A 735 4.00 7.00 4.03
C HIS A 735 4.12 5.49 4.31
N VAL A 736 3.28 4.67 3.67
CA VAL A 736 3.34 3.21 3.83
C VAL A 736 4.45 2.68 2.94
N THR A 737 5.64 2.48 3.51
CA THR A 737 6.75 1.87 2.75
C THR A 737 6.41 0.43 2.40
N TRP A 738 6.24 0.13 1.10
CA TRP A 738 5.98 -1.21 0.57
C TRP A 738 6.96 -2.27 1.07
N ALA A 739 8.21 -1.87 1.34
CA ALA A 739 9.22 -2.76 1.90
C ALA A 739 8.80 -3.34 3.27
N ARG A 740 8.21 -2.54 4.17
CA ARG A 740 7.79 -3.01 5.51
C ARG A 740 6.63 -4.00 5.42
N LEU A 741 5.59 -3.62 4.67
CA LEU A 741 4.42 -4.48 4.47
C LEU A 741 4.83 -5.77 3.73
N GLY A 742 5.71 -5.67 2.74
CA GLY A 742 6.27 -6.80 2.01
C GLY A 742 7.09 -7.74 2.90
N CYS A 743 7.97 -7.21 3.76
CA CYS A 743 8.74 -8.01 4.71
C CYS A 743 7.85 -8.72 5.73
N ALA A 744 6.85 -8.03 6.30
CA ALA A 744 5.90 -8.63 7.22
C ALA A 744 5.07 -9.74 6.53
N CYS A 745 4.58 -9.47 5.33
CA CYS A 745 3.86 -10.43 4.49
C CYS A 745 4.73 -11.68 4.19
N ALA A 746 6.00 -11.49 3.82
CA ALA A 746 6.93 -12.57 3.57
C ALA A 746 7.22 -13.42 4.83
N ALA A 747 7.49 -12.76 5.97
CA ALA A 747 7.72 -13.44 7.24
C ALA A 747 6.50 -14.28 7.67
N ARG A 748 5.29 -13.72 7.50
CA ARG A 748 4.03 -14.39 7.80
C ARG A 748 3.72 -15.54 6.86
N THR A 749 4.05 -15.38 5.57
CA THR A 749 3.92 -16.45 4.56
C THR A 749 4.84 -17.61 4.91
N LEU A 750 6.10 -17.31 5.27
CA LEU A 750 7.08 -18.31 5.70
C LEU A 750 6.63 -19.04 6.97
N TYR A 751 6.11 -18.31 7.96
CA TYR A 751 5.55 -18.90 9.17
C TYR A 751 4.38 -19.83 8.86
N SER A 752 3.40 -19.36 8.08
CA SER A 752 2.21 -20.14 7.69
C SER A 752 2.59 -21.37 6.88
N PHE A 753 3.55 -21.24 5.96
CA PHE A 753 4.12 -22.34 5.18
C PHE A 753 4.75 -23.39 6.07
N THR A 754 5.68 -22.98 6.93
CA THR A 754 6.44 -23.92 7.77
C THR A 754 5.52 -24.61 8.78
N LEU A 755 4.62 -23.86 9.42
CA LEU A 755 3.64 -24.40 10.37
C LEU A 755 2.71 -25.40 9.70
N THR A 756 2.20 -25.09 8.51
CA THR A 756 1.33 -25.99 7.76
C THR A 756 2.07 -27.23 7.27
N CYS A 757 3.28 -27.06 6.71
CA CYS A 757 4.10 -28.19 6.27
C CYS A 757 4.32 -29.19 7.41
N PHE A 758 4.67 -28.70 8.59
CA PHE A 758 4.93 -29.56 9.74
C PHE A 758 3.65 -30.12 10.37
N GLY A 759 2.61 -29.28 10.53
CA GLY A 759 1.32 -29.68 11.08
C GLY A 759 0.63 -30.74 10.23
N ALA A 760 0.52 -30.49 8.92
CA ALA A 760 -0.09 -31.41 7.97
C ALA A 760 0.70 -32.71 7.83
N ALA A 761 2.04 -32.66 7.84
CA ALA A 761 2.86 -33.88 7.81
C ALA A 761 2.62 -34.74 9.06
N ASN A 762 2.60 -34.13 10.25
CA ASN A 762 2.31 -34.85 11.49
C ASN A 762 0.90 -35.44 11.52
N TRP A 763 -0.09 -34.72 10.96
CA TRP A 763 -1.45 -35.23 10.81
C TRP A 763 -1.52 -36.44 9.88
N MET A 764 -0.92 -36.36 8.68
CA MET A 764 -0.90 -37.49 7.73
C MET A 764 -0.16 -38.70 8.30
N ILE A 765 0.99 -38.52 8.95
CA ILE A 765 1.74 -39.63 9.56
C ILE A 765 0.91 -40.32 10.65
N SER A 766 0.20 -39.53 11.47
CA SER A 766 -0.71 -40.09 12.47
C SER A 766 -1.83 -40.90 11.85
N ASP A 767 -2.47 -40.35 10.81
CA ASP A 767 -3.60 -41.02 10.17
C ASP A 767 -3.16 -42.34 9.52
N ILE A 768 -1.99 -42.34 8.89
CA ILE A 768 -1.36 -43.54 8.33
C ILE A 768 -1.06 -44.56 9.43
N ALA A 769 -0.52 -44.14 10.58
CA ALA A 769 -0.26 -45.06 11.70
C ALA A 769 -1.55 -45.72 12.21
N LEU A 770 -2.63 -44.95 12.37
CA LEU A 770 -3.95 -45.45 12.76
C LEU A 770 -4.52 -46.43 11.73
N GLN A 771 -4.42 -46.11 10.44
CA GLN A 771 -4.87 -47.00 9.37
C GLN A 771 -4.09 -48.32 9.36
N GLN A 772 -2.77 -48.28 9.55
CA GLN A 772 -1.96 -49.49 9.61
C GLN A 772 -2.30 -50.37 10.80
N ARG A 773 -2.58 -49.79 11.97
CA ARG A 773 -3.05 -50.55 13.14
C ARG A 773 -4.36 -51.25 12.84
N TYR A 774 -5.31 -50.54 12.24
CA TYR A 774 -6.59 -51.10 11.82
C TYR A 774 -6.39 -52.30 10.88
N TRP A 775 -5.51 -52.17 9.88
CA TRP A 775 -5.21 -53.26 8.95
C TRP A 775 -4.49 -54.44 9.61
N ARG A 776 -3.55 -54.21 10.53
CA ARG A 776 -2.89 -55.29 11.27
C ARG A 776 -3.90 -56.11 12.06
N PHE A 777 -4.77 -55.44 12.82
CA PHE A 777 -5.84 -56.09 13.58
C PHE A 777 -6.70 -57.01 12.70
N TRP A 778 -7.12 -56.54 11.52
CA TRP A 778 -7.90 -57.35 10.59
C TRP A 778 -7.09 -58.48 9.94
N SER A 779 -5.81 -58.26 9.65
CA SER A 779 -4.94 -59.31 9.11
C SER A 779 -4.71 -60.44 10.11
N GLU A 780 -4.59 -60.10 11.41
CA GLU A 780 -4.46 -61.07 12.49
C GLU A 780 -5.77 -61.85 12.70
N LEU A 781 -6.93 -61.19 12.66
CA LEU A 781 -8.23 -61.86 12.68
C LEU A 781 -8.44 -62.79 11.47
N GLY A 782 -8.04 -62.33 10.28
CA GLY A 782 -8.14 -63.12 9.04
C GLY A 782 -7.23 -64.35 9.08
N ALA A 783 -6.01 -64.21 9.59
CA ALA A 783 -5.10 -65.33 9.82
C ALA A 783 -5.70 -66.33 10.83
N PHE A 784 -6.33 -65.83 11.90
CA PHE A 784 -7.00 -66.66 12.90
C PHE A 784 -8.15 -67.50 12.30
N ASN A 785 -8.97 -66.89 11.43
CA ASN A 785 -10.06 -67.60 10.75
C ASN A 785 -9.56 -68.63 9.71
N SER A 786 -8.49 -68.32 8.97
CA SER A 786 -7.89 -69.28 8.03
C SER A 786 -7.26 -70.50 8.74
N GLY A 787 -6.82 -70.35 9.99
CA GLY A 787 -6.40 -71.45 10.86
C GLY A 787 -7.55 -72.34 11.33
N PHE A 788 -8.74 -71.76 11.53
CA PHE A 788 -9.94 -72.49 11.95
C PHE A 788 -10.52 -73.34 10.82
N GLU A 789 -10.53 -72.84 9.57
CA GLU A 789 -10.95 -73.62 8.40
C GLU A 789 -10.00 -74.78 8.09
N ARG A 790 -8.70 -74.66 8.41
CA ARG A 790 -7.73 -75.74 8.15
C ARG A 790 -7.84 -76.89 9.16
N LYS A 791 -8.21 -76.62 10.42
CA LYS A 791 -8.51 -77.67 11.41
C LYS A 791 -9.90 -78.31 11.22
N SER A 792 -10.83 -77.64 10.56
CA SER A 792 -12.14 -78.19 10.22
C SER A 792 -12.11 -79.23 9.09
N LYS A 793 -11.01 -79.36 8.33
CA LYS A 793 -10.89 -80.32 7.22
C LYS A 793 -10.14 -81.62 7.56
N GLU A 794 -9.61 -81.76 8.77
CA GLU A 794 -8.92 -83.01 9.21
C GLU A 794 -9.75 -83.86 10.19
N GLY A 795 -11.04 -83.54 10.36
CA GLY A 795 -11.94 -84.30 11.21
C GLY A 795 -13.39 -84.20 10.73
N GLU A 796 -13.64 -84.62 9.49
CA GLU A 796 -14.99 -84.84 8.99
C GLU A 796 -15.50 -86.21 9.50
N GLU A 797 -15.73 -86.29 10.82
CA GLU A 797 -16.79 -87.13 11.36
C GLU A 797 -17.97 -86.21 11.68
N SER A 798 -19.11 -86.55 11.09
CA SER A 798 -20.36 -85.82 11.08
C SER A 798 -20.80 -85.32 12.46
N LEU A 799 -20.68 -84.01 12.72
CA LEU A 799 -21.53 -83.34 13.69
C LEU A 799 -22.20 -82.11 13.06
N GLN A 800 -23.52 -82.23 12.88
CA GLN A 800 -24.41 -81.14 12.52
C GLN A 800 -24.35 -80.04 13.58
N TYR A 801 -23.96 -78.83 13.15
CA TYR A 801 -24.25 -77.59 13.87
C TYR A 801 -24.90 -76.56 12.94
N PRO A 802 -25.73 -75.65 13.48
CA PRO A 802 -26.76 -74.97 12.73
C PRO A 802 -26.22 -73.77 11.95
N LEU A 803 -26.83 -73.54 10.79
CA LEU A 803 -26.66 -72.37 9.93
C LEU A 803 -26.80 -71.07 10.71
N ILE A 804 -25.71 -70.32 10.84
CA ILE A 804 -25.78 -68.87 11.11
C ILE A 804 -25.94 -68.18 9.76
N ALA A 805 -27.16 -67.72 9.51
CA ALA A 805 -27.55 -66.98 8.32
C ALA A 805 -26.72 -65.69 8.16
N SER A 806 -26.18 -65.48 6.96
CA SER A 806 -25.50 -64.25 6.60
C SER A 806 -26.50 -63.09 6.62
N ARG A 807 -26.24 -62.11 7.49
CA ARG A 807 -27.04 -60.89 7.59
C ARG A 807 -26.65 -59.96 6.42
N ARG A 808 -27.43 -60.09 5.34
CA ARG A 808 -27.41 -59.22 4.17
C ARG A 808 -27.82 -57.80 4.60
N TRP A 809 -26.89 -56.86 4.61
CA TRP A 809 -27.20 -55.44 4.78
C TRP A 809 -27.93 -54.94 3.53
N ILE A 810 -29.25 -54.81 3.62
CA ILE A 810 -30.07 -54.09 2.65
C ILE A 810 -30.04 -52.62 3.06
N ALA A 811 -29.57 -51.77 2.15
CA ALA A 811 -29.71 -50.33 2.25
C ALA A 811 -31.20 -49.96 2.12
N SER A 812 -31.80 -49.41 3.19
CA SER A 812 -33.12 -48.80 3.15
C SER A 812 -33.05 -47.28 3.30
N SER A 813 -33.74 -46.64 2.37
CA SER A 813 -34.09 -45.22 2.25
C SER A 813 -34.71 -44.63 3.54
N PRO A 814 -34.57 -43.32 3.81
CA PRO A 814 -35.22 -42.68 4.94
C PRO A 814 -36.58 -42.11 4.53
N GLN A 815 -37.67 -42.69 5.03
CA GLN A 815 -38.91 -41.93 5.27
C GLN A 815 -39.87 -42.71 6.18
N ALA A 816 -40.61 -41.93 6.97
CA ALA A 816 -41.72 -42.27 7.86
C ALA A 816 -41.36 -42.64 9.32
N THR A 817 -41.66 -41.68 10.20
CA THR A 817 -42.06 -41.84 11.60
C THR A 817 -43.12 -42.94 11.77
N PRO A 818 -43.09 -43.70 12.86
CA PRO A 818 -44.11 -43.45 13.88
C PRO A 818 -43.61 -43.56 15.33
N SER A 819 -44.37 -42.89 16.19
CA SER A 819 -44.33 -42.93 17.64
C SER A 819 -44.37 -44.36 18.19
N MET A 820 -43.43 -44.70 19.06
CA MET A 820 -43.61 -45.76 20.07
C MET A 820 -42.97 -45.31 21.39
N ALA A 821 -43.76 -45.47 22.45
CA ALA A 821 -43.42 -45.19 23.83
C ALA A 821 -42.17 -45.98 24.25
N MET A 822 -41.20 -45.29 24.86
CA MET A 822 -40.06 -45.91 25.51
C MET A 822 -40.45 -46.34 26.92
N ASP A 823 -40.30 -47.64 27.15
CA ASP A 823 -40.25 -48.26 28.46
C ASP A 823 -38.89 -47.93 29.10
N ASN A 824 -38.94 -47.27 30.27
CA ASN A 824 -37.77 -46.81 31.01
C ASN A 824 -37.20 -47.95 31.86
N SER A 825 -36.36 -48.81 31.28
CA SER A 825 -35.42 -49.63 32.05
C SER A 825 -34.25 -50.10 31.19
N ILE A 826 -33.37 -49.17 30.84
CA ILE A 826 -32.01 -49.51 30.43
C ILE A 826 -31.17 -49.54 31.72
N PRO A 827 -30.55 -50.68 32.08
CA PRO A 827 -29.62 -50.70 33.20
C PRO A 827 -28.46 -49.75 32.85
N ALA A 828 -28.08 -48.90 33.80
CA ALA A 828 -26.99 -47.95 33.65
C ALA A 828 -25.77 -48.65 33.02
N GLU A 829 -25.52 -48.39 31.73
CA GLU A 829 -24.24 -48.65 31.12
C GLU A 829 -23.25 -47.82 31.92
N GLU A 830 -22.44 -48.53 32.70
CA GLU A 830 -21.23 -48.05 33.33
C GLU A 830 -20.44 -47.33 32.23
N TYR A 831 -20.47 -46.00 32.26
CA TYR A 831 -19.55 -45.17 31.50
C TYR A 831 -18.15 -45.55 31.99
N VAL A 832 -17.53 -46.50 31.30
CA VAL A 832 -16.09 -46.74 31.41
C VAL A 832 -15.45 -45.42 31.01
N GLU A 833 -15.04 -44.63 32.00
CA GLU A 833 -14.15 -43.50 31.77
C GLU A 833 -12.99 -44.04 30.94
N VAL A 834 -12.90 -43.60 29.70
CA VAL A 834 -11.76 -43.88 28.82
C VAL A 834 -10.57 -43.21 29.47
N GLY A 835 -9.88 -43.98 30.32
CA GLY A 835 -8.75 -43.53 31.10
C GLY A 835 -7.54 -43.19 30.22
N PRO A 836 -6.42 -42.75 30.82
CA PRO A 836 -5.18 -42.34 30.13
C PRO A 836 -4.54 -43.36 29.18
N ALA A 837 -5.09 -44.58 29.08
CA ALA A 837 -4.63 -45.66 28.20
C ALA A 837 -4.72 -45.35 26.69
N GLU A 838 -5.61 -44.45 26.24
CA GLU A 838 -5.67 -44.09 24.81
C GLU A 838 -4.44 -43.32 24.31
N HIS A 839 -3.79 -42.54 25.18
CA HIS A 839 -2.64 -41.73 24.78
C HIS A 839 -1.36 -42.54 24.59
N GLU A 840 -1.20 -43.63 25.33
CA GLU A 840 -0.07 -44.56 25.16
C GLU A 840 -0.15 -45.31 23.83
N ALA A 841 -1.36 -45.74 23.44
CA ALA A 841 -1.55 -46.56 22.25
C ALA A 841 -1.11 -45.88 20.94
N VAL A 842 -1.26 -44.55 20.83
CA VAL A 842 -0.86 -43.79 19.64
C VAL A 842 0.65 -43.64 19.51
N ASP A 843 1.36 -43.52 20.63
CA ASP A 843 2.82 -43.37 20.64
C ASP A 843 3.48 -44.71 20.26
N ASP A 844 2.89 -45.81 20.73
CA ASP A 844 3.27 -47.17 20.33
C ASP A 844 3.02 -47.44 18.84
N ASP A 845 1.88 -47.01 18.29
CA ASP A 845 1.55 -47.17 16.87
C ASP A 845 2.60 -46.53 15.94
N VAL A 846 3.10 -45.34 16.31
CA VAL A 846 4.15 -44.64 15.54
C VAL A 846 5.52 -45.29 15.74
N ALA A 847 5.84 -45.72 16.96
CA ALA A 847 7.05 -46.48 17.22
C ALA A 847 7.09 -47.76 16.38
N ASP A 848 5.96 -48.45 16.26
CA ASP A 848 5.80 -49.65 15.46
C ASP A 848 5.84 -49.38 13.96
N LEU A 849 5.22 -48.31 13.47
CA LEU A 849 5.35 -47.86 12.07
C LEU A 849 6.83 -47.69 11.70
N LEU A 850 7.62 -47.04 12.56
CA LEU A 850 9.05 -46.85 12.33
C LEU A 850 9.86 -48.14 12.48
N ARG A 851 9.47 -49.04 13.40
CA ARG A 851 10.11 -50.34 13.62
C ARG A 851 9.89 -51.28 12.43
N HIS A 852 8.67 -51.39 11.92
CA HIS A 852 8.33 -52.20 10.74
C HIS A 852 9.15 -51.78 9.52
N ARG A 853 9.40 -50.48 9.36
CA ARG A 853 10.19 -49.96 8.24
C ARG A 853 11.68 -50.29 8.34
N VAL A 854 12.24 -50.38 9.54
CA VAL A 854 13.61 -50.89 9.73
C VAL A 854 13.69 -52.36 9.34
N LEU A 855 12.64 -53.15 9.60
CA LEU A 855 12.60 -54.58 9.28
C LEU A 855 12.41 -54.86 7.78
N CYS A 856 11.64 -54.03 7.06
CA CYS A 856 11.45 -54.19 5.61
C CYS A 856 12.66 -53.77 4.77
N ARG A 857 13.63 -53.07 5.36
CA ARG A 857 14.80 -52.51 4.69
C ARG A 857 16.01 -53.41 4.90
#